data_AF-A0A6C0B346-F1
#
_entry.id   AF-A0A6C0B346-F1
#
_cell.length_a   1.000
_cell.length_b   1.000
_cell.length_c   1.000
_cell.angle_alpha   90.00
_cell.angle_beta   90.00
_cell.angle_gamma   90.00
#
_symmetry.space_group_name_H-M   'P 1'
#
loop_
_entity.id
_entity.type
_entity.pdbx_description
1 polymer ?
#
loop_
_entity_poly.entity_id
_entity_poly.type
_entity_poly.pdbx_seq_one_letter_code
_entity_poly.pdbx_strand_id
1 'polypeptide(L)'
;MAYALPVNIVSNGVHFNRSYAFNAEGGFKVNQTINQINLASADALVQYDVSGCIQVKFSARTLNTKLSIMKDSSNIDVVEALYDPQTDLLLTDSINVCTCDFIDGINTQSVISVGQLKYLYSDFMYTVGAYFGDPNGFASLFSQVNDFDINNGGIFDASAFIQVVNSSQFNIQGSFISDLSGQVTISNINKTLRYALDGNVFENRFPSDNKLNYGVVDGFIAGDLIFIPEGFTITLSLDIQQENILPINNIGPTNLDAISPVINWTRGYIKRSTTYSTTNITQVITLPILLELTDDELQNYTNFGITWANSTNVVYNGILSNPNKNWVAISISTTGKFQTAITDTGDIYISDDYGSTRTVSFNIGVSSSNSISISFTGQYQTASNGTQIYVSSDYGSTWTNTFSSGTSNIFVSICLTGKYQTIVSSGDTVYTSNNYGITWRPLDINSELYATIPDSQNNMYQSVETFPSAGVALSYNGLYQTVVAEYIYRSQDFGQTWTNVSNTNDLTENNWISVAMSSDGKYQTALESGGDVFTSTDFGVTWTLLNDDRLLDKEWISASSSATGQYQTIVQQGGLVYCTFDYGNTWAQVDDTNLQNKDFRDVSISSDGIYQCVCEYAGKIYMSNLMIAPPTCVCPN
;
A
#
# COMPACT_ATOMS: atom_id res chain seq x y z
N MET A 1 97.02 -10.03 -50.22
CA MET A 1 95.86 -10.51 -49.43
C MET A 1 95.08 -9.31 -48.96
N ALA A 2 93.76 -9.34 -49.11
CA ALA A 2 92.86 -8.20 -49.08
C ALA A 2 92.87 -7.44 -47.74
N TYR A 3 92.76 -6.12 -47.84
CA TYR A 3 92.45 -5.17 -46.77
C TYR A 3 91.01 -5.38 -46.28
N ALA A 4 90.79 -5.24 -44.98
CA ALA A 4 89.47 -4.91 -44.42
C ALA A 4 89.67 -4.01 -43.18
N LEU A 5 89.40 -2.71 -43.34
CA LEU A 5 89.21 -1.78 -42.23
C LEU A 5 87.84 -2.07 -41.59
N PRO A 6 87.70 -2.21 -40.25
CA PRO A 6 86.39 -2.27 -39.63
C PRO A 6 85.82 -0.84 -39.53
N VAL A 7 84.60 -0.70 -40.03
CA VAL A 7 83.81 0.52 -40.08
C VAL A 7 83.37 0.95 -38.67
N ASN A 8 83.80 2.12 -38.20
CA ASN A 8 83.13 2.82 -37.10
C ASN A 8 81.91 3.55 -37.69
N ILE A 9 80.71 2.99 -37.52
CA ILE A 9 79.47 3.69 -37.83
C ILE A 9 79.09 4.50 -36.58
N VAL A 10 79.31 5.82 -36.64
CA VAL A 10 78.74 6.76 -35.67
C VAL A 10 77.50 7.37 -36.32
N SER A 11 76.33 7.13 -35.73
CA SER A 11 75.08 7.82 -36.06
C SER A 11 74.60 8.50 -34.79
N ASN A 12 74.42 9.82 -34.83
CA ASN A 12 73.98 10.67 -33.71
C ASN A 12 74.83 10.55 -32.41
N GLY A 13 76.14 10.30 -32.53
CA GLY A 13 77.03 10.22 -31.36
C GLY A 13 76.89 8.94 -30.53
N VAL A 14 76.08 7.97 -31.00
CA VAL A 14 75.94 6.67 -30.36
C VAL A 14 76.86 5.66 -31.06
N HIS A 15 77.68 4.97 -30.27
CA HIS A 15 78.56 3.91 -30.76
C HIS A 15 77.82 2.57 -30.72
N PHE A 16 77.81 1.85 -31.86
CA PHE A 16 77.21 0.52 -31.97
C PHE A 16 78.29 -0.53 -32.29
N ASN A 17 78.14 -1.75 -31.75
CA ASN A 17 79.07 -2.90 -31.87
C ASN A 17 80.42 -2.75 -31.13
N ARG A 18 81.29 -3.76 -31.28
CA ARG A 18 82.62 -3.82 -30.64
C ARG A 18 83.42 -2.56 -30.97
N SER A 19 83.62 -1.74 -29.95
CA SER A 19 84.32 -0.47 -30.02
C SER A 19 85.59 -0.55 -29.19
N TYR A 20 86.66 0.11 -29.63
CA TYR A 20 87.87 0.26 -28.83
C TYR A 20 87.62 1.35 -27.77
N ALA A 21 87.80 1.00 -26.49
CA ALA A 21 87.69 1.90 -25.36
C ALA A 21 88.81 1.62 -24.35
N PHE A 22 89.21 2.64 -23.58
CA PHE A 22 90.17 2.47 -22.48
C PHE A 22 89.49 1.82 -21.27
N ASN A 23 90.21 0.96 -20.57
CA ASN A 23 89.68 0.26 -19.41
C ASN A 23 89.61 1.18 -18.18
N ALA A 24 88.59 1.02 -17.35
CA ALA A 24 88.42 1.74 -16.07
C ALA A 24 87.86 0.77 -15.02
N GLU A 25 88.11 1.07 -13.73
CA GLU A 25 87.67 0.23 -12.61
C GLU A 25 86.64 0.98 -11.73
N GLY A 26 85.66 0.25 -11.18
CA GLY A 26 84.50 0.80 -10.45
C GLY A 26 83.20 0.78 -11.28
N GLY A 27 82.07 1.19 -10.69
CA GLY A 27 80.77 1.24 -11.37
C GLY A 27 79.73 2.11 -10.66
N PHE A 28 78.74 2.60 -11.40
CA PHE A 28 77.60 3.35 -10.86
C PHE A 28 76.40 2.40 -10.73
N LYS A 29 75.77 2.36 -9.56
CA LYS A 29 74.56 1.56 -9.29
C LYS A 29 73.43 2.49 -8.86
N VAL A 30 72.27 2.36 -9.48
CA VAL A 30 71.02 2.96 -8.99
C VAL A 30 70.10 1.82 -8.57
N ASN A 31 69.53 1.93 -7.37
CA ASN A 31 68.46 1.06 -6.91
C ASN A 31 67.20 1.93 -6.84
N GLN A 32 66.18 1.57 -7.62
CA GLN A 32 64.86 2.17 -7.54
C GLN A 32 63.93 1.17 -6.85
N THR A 33 63.47 1.50 -5.65
CA THR A 33 62.44 0.78 -4.93
C THR A 33 61.10 1.48 -5.12
N ILE A 34 60.06 0.71 -5.43
CA ILE A 34 58.67 1.16 -5.39
C ILE A 34 58.14 0.91 -3.98
N ASN A 35 57.26 1.78 -3.47
CA ASN A 35 56.67 1.59 -2.13
C ASN A 35 55.97 0.22 -2.03
N GLN A 36 55.96 -0.35 -0.83
CA GLN A 36 55.23 -1.58 -0.52
C GLN A 36 53.74 -1.38 -0.82
N ILE A 37 53.16 -2.26 -1.65
CA ILE A 37 51.71 -2.34 -1.83
C ILE A 37 51.14 -2.90 -0.53
N ASN A 38 50.53 -2.03 0.28
CA ASN A 38 49.74 -2.46 1.42
C ASN A 38 48.35 -2.84 0.91
N LEU A 39 48.02 -4.13 0.87
CA LEU A 39 46.62 -4.55 0.80
C LEU A 39 45.94 -4.05 2.09
N ALA A 40 44.89 -3.26 1.95
CA ALA A 40 44.09 -2.85 3.10
C ALA A 40 43.57 -4.11 3.81
N SER A 41 43.66 -4.13 5.15
CA SER A 41 43.04 -5.19 5.94
C SER A 41 41.52 -5.10 5.76
N ALA A 42 40.97 -5.98 4.94
CA ALA A 42 39.54 -6.12 4.80
C ALA A 42 38.98 -6.95 5.96
N ASP A 43 38.05 -6.38 6.73
CA ASP A 43 37.15 -7.19 7.56
C ASP A 43 36.17 -7.86 6.59
N ALA A 44 36.24 -9.19 6.49
CA ALA A 44 35.46 -9.95 5.53
C ALA A 44 33.96 -9.70 5.71
N LEU A 45 33.21 -9.58 4.60
CA LEU A 45 31.76 -9.70 4.66
C LEU A 45 31.38 -11.07 5.24
N VAL A 46 30.47 -11.07 6.21
CA VAL A 46 30.01 -12.29 6.88
C VAL A 46 29.14 -13.08 5.91
N GLN A 47 29.37 -14.38 5.81
CA GLN A 47 28.47 -15.29 5.10
C GLN A 47 27.29 -15.64 6.01
N TYR A 48 26.08 -15.51 5.48
CA TYR A 48 24.83 -15.81 6.19
C TYR A 48 24.10 -16.97 5.52
N ASP A 49 23.48 -17.84 6.33
CA ASP A 49 22.47 -18.78 5.83
C ASP A 49 21.16 -18.00 5.60
N VAL A 50 20.81 -17.81 4.33
CA VAL A 50 19.64 -17.03 3.93
C VAL A 50 18.41 -17.88 3.60
N SER A 51 18.50 -19.21 3.76
CA SER A 51 17.46 -20.16 3.32
C SER A 51 16.10 -19.97 4.00
N GLY A 52 16.09 -19.45 5.23
CA GLY A 52 14.88 -19.15 5.99
C GLY A 52 14.41 -17.70 5.94
N CYS A 53 15.13 -16.82 5.24
CA CYS A 53 14.87 -15.38 5.21
C CYS A 53 13.73 -15.02 4.26
N ILE A 54 13.14 -13.86 4.50
CA ILE A 54 12.38 -13.17 3.47
C ILE A 54 13.40 -12.65 2.45
N GLN A 55 13.17 -12.91 1.17
CA GLN A 55 14.06 -12.50 0.09
C GLN A 55 13.25 -11.68 -0.90
N VAL A 56 13.66 -10.43 -1.10
CA VAL A 56 12.98 -9.49 -1.99
C VAL A 56 13.99 -8.79 -2.87
N LYS A 57 13.62 -8.57 -4.12
CA LYS A 57 14.32 -7.64 -4.99
C LYS A 57 14.07 -6.23 -4.51
N PHE A 58 15.10 -5.39 -4.55
CA PHE A 58 15.02 -3.99 -4.17
C PHE A 58 15.85 -3.13 -5.13
N SER A 59 15.39 -1.91 -5.41
CA SER A 59 16.03 -1.06 -6.42
C SER A 59 17.42 -0.59 -5.98
N ALA A 60 18.46 -0.97 -6.74
CA ALA A 60 19.81 -0.43 -6.57
C ALA A 60 19.82 1.09 -6.75
N ARG A 61 19.01 1.60 -7.70
CA ARG A 61 18.86 3.04 -7.95
C ARG A 61 18.37 3.77 -6.71
N THR A 62 17.38 3.23 -5.99
CA THR A 62 16.82 3.86 -4.78
C THR A 62 17.90 4.05 -3.71
N LEU A 63 18.74 3.04 -3.48
CA LEU A 63 19.84 3.15 -2.52
C LEU A 63 20.94 4.10 -2.99
N ASN A 64 21.28 4.06 -4.28
CA ASN A 64 22.27 4.96 -4.87
C ASN A 64 21.83 6.44 -4.83
N THR A 65 20.54 6.73 -5.05
CA THR A 65 20.01 8.09 -4.89
C THR A 65 20.21 8.59 -3.46
N LYS A 66 20.02 7.73 -2.44
CA LYS A 66 20.30 8.09 -1.03
C LYS A 66 21.79 8.27 -0.73
N LEU A 67 22.66 7.68 -1.54
CA LEU A 67 24.12 7.93 -1.52
C LEU A 67 24.54 9.18 -2.30
N SER A 68 23.58 9.92 -2.88
CA SER A 68 23.84 11.03 -3.78
C SER A 68 24.59 10.60 -5.05
N ILE A 69 24.28 9.40 -5.55
CA ILE A 69 24.73 8.86 -6.83
C ILE A 69 23.53 8.82 -7.78
N MET A 70 23.59 9.58 -8.87
CA MET A 70 22.61 9.58 -9.94
C MET A 70 23.11 8.73 -11.11
N LYS A 71 22.30 7.73 -11.48
CA LYS A 71 22.55 6.84 -12.62
C LYS A 71 21.72 7.25 -13.83
N ASP A 72 22.20 6.90 -15.02
CA ASP A 72 21.47 7.06 -16.28
C ASP A 72 20.23 6.15 -16.33
N SER A 73 19.44 6.20 -17.41
CA SER A 73 18.23 5.39 -17.54
C SER A 73 18.50 3.88 -17.58
N SER A 74 19.70 3.46 -18.02
CA SER A 74 20.09 2.04 -18.01
C SER A 74 20.44 1.51 -16.61
N ASN A 75 20.62 2.41 -15.64
CA ASN A 75 21.11 2.15 -14.28
C ASN A 75 22.57 1.67 -14.19
N ILE A 76 23.29 1.64 -15.31
CA ILE A 76 24.66 1.11 -15.40
C ILE A 76 25.68 2.23 -15.18
N ASP A 77 25.47 3.39 -15.81
CA ASP A 77 26.43 4.49 -15.85
C ASP A 77 26.08 5.60 -14.87
N VAL A 78 27.10 6.14 -14.22
CA VAL A 78 26.97 7.25 -13.28
C VAL A 78 26.94 8.56 -14.06
N VAL A 79 25.85 9.31 -13.90
CA VAL A 79 25.68 10.66 -14.46
C VAL A 79 26.30 11.70 -13.51
N GLU A 80 26.06 11.55 -12.21
CA GLU A 80 26.57 12.45 -11.17
C GLU A 80 26.75 11.69 -9.85
N ALA A 81 27.78 12.01 -9.08
CA ALA A 81 27.98 11.45 -7.74
C ALA A 81 28.74 12.44 -6.84
N LEU A 82 28.36 12.50 -5.55
CA LEU A 82 29.16 13.18 -4.53
C LEU A 82 30.31 12.27 -4.05
N TYR A 83 31.44 12.35 -4.76
CA TYR A 83 32.58 11.45 -4.65
C TYR A 83 33.92 12.20 -4.73
N ASP A 84 34.89 11.83 -3.89
CA ASP A 84 36.26 12.36 -3.92
C ASP A 84 37.19 11.44 -4.73
N PRO A 85 37.68 11.86 -5.91
CA PRO A 85 38.55 11.04 -6.75
C PRO A 85 39.98 10.88 -6.22
N GLN A 86 40.43 11.69 -5.25
CA GLN A 86 41.77 11.56 -4.69
C GLN A 86 41.83 10.46 -3.61
N THR A 87 40.76 10.35 -2.83
CA THR A 87 40.64 9.36 -1.74
C THR A 87 39.84 8.13 -2.16
N ASP A 88 39.14 8.19 -3.30
CA ASP A 88 38.26 7.15 -3.82
C ASP A 88 37.15 6.80 -2.81
N LEU A 89 36.44 7.83 -2.33
CA LEU A 89 35.38 7.70 -1.33
C LEU A 89 34.13 8.51 -1.72
N LEU A 90 32.96 7.93 -1.48
CA LEU A 90 31.66 8.60 -1.45
C LEU A 90 31.57 9.49 -0.20
N LEU A 91 30.94 10.66 -0.36
CA LEU A 91 30.72 11.59 0.76
C LEU A 91 29.75 11.01 1.79
N THR A 92 28.75 10.25 1.35
CA THR A 92 27.77 9.57 2.20
C THR A 92 28.23 8.15 2.50
N ASP A 93 28.41 7.83 3.79
CA ASP A 93 28.88 6.51 4.24
C ASP A 93 27.82 5.69 4.99
N SER A 94 26.63 6.26 5.18
CA SER A 94 25.49 5.60 5.81
C SER A 94 24.18 6.14 5.23
N ILE A 95 23.20 5.26 5.02
CA ILE A 95 21.85 5.62 4.55
C ILE A 95 20.78 4.93 5.39
N ASN A 96 19.59 5.55 5.45
CA ASN A 96 18.41 4.93 6.04
C ASN A 96 17.42 4.54 4.93
N VAL A 97 16.94 3.31 5.00
CA VAL A 97 15.78 2.81 4.26
C VAL A 97 14.58 2.88 5.21
N CYS A 98 13.72 3.86 4.99
CA CYS A 98 12.52 4.06 5.80
C CYS A 98 11.45 3.04 5.39
N THR A 99 10.39 2.93 6.20
CA THR A 99 9.25 2.07 5.86
C THR A 99 8.64 2.45 4.52
N CYS A 100 8.44 3.74 4.21
CA CYS A 100 7.96 4.13 2.88
C CYS A 100 8.93 3.68 1.78
N ASP A 101 10.24 3.88 1.89
CA ASP A 101 11.17 3.39 0.85
C ASP A 101 11.02 1.86 0.62
N PHE A 102 10.79 1.10 1.69
CA PHE A 102 10.63 -0.34 1.63
C PHE A 102 9.32 -0.74 0.97
N ILE A 103 8.18 -0.18 1.40
CA ILE A 103 6.86 -0.39 0.80
C ILE A 103 6.89 0.05 -0.67
N ASP A 104 7.49 1.22 -0.94
CA ASP A 104 7.65 1.78 -2.26
C ASP A 104 8.46 0.90 -3.17
N GLY A 105 9.55 0.30 -2.68
CA GLY A 105 10.48 -0.48 -3.47
C GLY A 105 10.15 -1.96 -3.64
N ILE A 106 8.98 -2.43 -3.18
CA ILE A 106 8.58 -3.83 -3.32
C ILE A 106 7.17 -4.01 -3.90
N ASN A 107 6.99 -5.12 -4.61
CA ASN A 107 5.70 -5.57 -5.13
C ASN A 107 5.71 -7.11 -5.22
N THR A 108 4.61 -7.72 -5.67
CA THR A 108 4.51 -9.20 -5.70
C THR A 108 5.55 -9.87 -6.59
N GLN A 109 6.02 -9.20 -7.63
CA GLN A 109 7.06 -9.68 -8.52
C GLN A 109 8.47 -9.49 -7.95
N SER A 110 8.64 -8.58 -6.98
CA SER A 110 9.90 -8.39 -6.29
C SER A 110 10.14 -9.46 -5.23
N VAL A 111 9.10 -10.14 -4.72
CA VAL A 111 9.26 -11.21 -3.72
C VAL A 111 9.82 -12.49 -4.34
N ILE A 112 11.04 -12.85 -3.94
CA ILE A 112 11.71 -14.10 -4.35
C ILE A 112 11.26 -15.25 -3.44
N SER A 113 11.18 -14.99 -2.13
CA SER A 113 10.78 -15.96 -1.13
C SER A 113 10.25 -15.26 0.11
N VAL A 114 9.21 -15.82 0.73
CA VAL A 114 8.73 -15.38 2.05
C VAL A 114 9.41 -16.11 3.21
N GLY A 115 10.39 -16.98 2.91
CA GLY A 115 11.17 -17.71 3.91
C GLY A 115 10.32 -18.63 4.78
N GLN A 116 10.58 -18.63 6.09
CA GLN A 116 9.82 -19.42 7.06
C GLN A 116 8.41 -18.86 7.31
N LEU A 117 8.08 -17.65 6.83
CA LEU A 117 6.71 -17.15 6.96
C LEU A 117 5.69 -18.00 6.21
N LYS A 118 6.10 -18.83 5.24
CA LYS A 118 5.19 -19.77 4.57
C LYS A 118 4.42 -20.69 5.53
N TYR A 119 4.92 -20.90 6.76
CA TYR A 119 4.27 -21.67 7.82
C TYR A 119 3.56 -20.81 8.87
N LEU A 120 3.61 -19.48 8.74
CA LEU A 120 3.10 -18.52 9.74
C LEU A 120 1.68 -18.87 10.18
N TYR A 121 0.76 -18.99 9.22
CA TYR A 121 -0.65 -19.25 9.54
C TYR A 121 -0.88 -20.69 10.01
N SER A 122 -0.25 -21.68 9.37
CA SER A 122 -0.39 -23.09 9.79
C SER A 122 0.13 -23.35 11.21
N ASP A 123 1.24 -22.71 11.60
CA ASP A 123 1.84 -22.86 12.93
C ASP A 123 1.01 -22.17 14.01
N PHE A 124 0.40 -21.02 13.68
CA PHE A 124 -0.55 -20.36 14.56
C PHE A 124 -1.81 -21.21 14.77
N MET A 125 -2.39 -21.76 13.68
CA MET A 125 -3.53 -22.68 13.77
C MET A 125 -3.22 -23.91 14.63
N TYR A 126 -2.03 -24.51 14.49
CA TYR A 126 -1.58 -25.59 15.36
C TYR A 126 -1.53 -25.18 16.84
N THR A 127 -1.00 -23.99 17.12
CA THR A 127 -0.90 -23.44 18.48
C THR A 127 -2.28 -23.28 19.11
N VAL A 128 -3.25 -22.74 18.37
CA VAL A 128 -4.62 -22.60 18.87
C VAL A 128 -5.29 -23.97 19.05
N GLY A 129 -5.12 -24.91 18.10
CA GLY A 129 -5.64 -26.26 18.25
C GLY A 129 -5.13 -26.97 19.50
N ALA A 130 -3.83 -26.82 19.80
CA ALA A 130 -3.22 -27.37 21.01
C ALA A 130 -3.76 -26.74 22.30
N TYR A 131 -4.08 -25.45 22.29
CA TYR A 131 -4.69 -24.77 23.43
C TYR A 131 -6.01 -25.45 23.84
N PHE A 132 -6.90 -25.71 22.87
CA PHE A 132 -8.21 -26.34 23.13
C PHE A 132 -8.17 -27.86 23.29
N GLY A 133 -7.03 -28.52 23.02
CA GLY A 133 -6.86 -29.96 23.19
C GLY A 133 -7.71 -30.81 22.24
N ASP A 134 -8.09 -30.29 21.07
CA ASP A 134 -8.99 -30.97 20.12
C ASP A 134 -8.21 -31.92 19.17
N PRO A 135 -8.49 -33.23 19.19
CA PRO A 135 -7.87 -34.20 18.28
C PRO A 135 -8.43 -34.17 16.85
N ASN A 136 -9.53 -33.45 16.57
CA ASN A 136 -10.21 -33.47 15.27
C ASN A 136 -9.84 -32.30 14.32
N GLY A 137 -8.95 -31.41 14.75
CA GLY A 137 -8.40 -30.32 13.94
C GLY A 137 -9.07 -28.96 14.16
N PHE A 138 -8.41 -27.90 13.71
CA PHE A 138 -8.78 -26.52 14.04
C PHE A 138 -10.18 -26.10 13.54
N ALA A 139 -10.66 -26.65 12.42
CA ALA A 139 -11.97 -26.33 11.86
C ALA A 139 -13.17 -26.85 12.69
N SER A 140 -12.98 -27.86 13.55
CA SER A 140 -14.06 -28.39 14.41
C SER A 140 -14.28 -27.60 15.69
N LEU A 141 -13.40 -26.66 16.01
CA LEU A 141 -13.47 -25.82 17.20
C LEU A 141 -14.49 -24.68 17.07
N PHE A 142 -14.96 -24.38 15.86
CA PHE A 142 -15.75 -23.17 15.58
C PHE A 142 -17.12 -23.49 14.97
N SER A 143 -18.11 -22.66 15.29
CA SER A 143 -19.49 -22.84 14.84
C SER A 143 -19.73 -22.51 13.35
N GLN A 144 -18.82 -21.80 12.69
CA GLN A 144 -18.82 -21.60 11.24
C GLN A 144 -17.45 -21.93 10.64
N VAL A 145 -17.43 -22.73 9.58
CA VAL A 145 -16.20 -23.24 8.93
C VAL A 145 -15.40 -22.11 8.24
N ASN A 146 -16.06 -21.01 7.89
CA ASN A 146 -15.47 -19.87 7.18
C ASN A 146 -14.82 -18.83 8.11
N ASP A 147 -14.97 -18.98 9.43
CA ASP A 147 -14.49 -17.98 10.40
C ASP A 147 -12.95 -17.98 10.56
N PHE A 148 -12.21 -18.88 9.89
CA PHE A 148 -10.74 -18.90 9.93
C PHE A 148 -10.03 -19.50 8.69
N ASP A 149 -10.59 -19.37 7.48
CA ASP A 149 -9.82 -19.71 6.26
C ASP A 149 -8.73 -18.66 5.95
N ILE A 150 -7.64 -18.67 6.72
CA ILE A 150 -6.56 -17.69 6.56
C ILE A 150 -5.81 -17.95 5.24
N ASN A 151 -6.13 -17.19 4.19
CA ASN A 151 -5.49 -17.21 2.87
C ASN A 151 -5.49 -18.60 2.21
N ASN A 152 -6.68 -19.14 1.91
CA ASN A 152 -6.87 -20.43 1.22
C ASN A 152 -6.17 -21.62 1.93
N GLY A 153 -6.39 -21.77 3.23
CA GLY A 153 -5.97 -22.94 4.01
C GLY A 153 -4.67 -22.76 4.79
N GLY A 154 -4.28 -21.54 5.13
CA GLY A 154 -3.11 -21.23 5.97
C GLY A 154 -1.81 -21.02 5.19
N ILE A 155 -1.88 -20.68 3.90
CA ILE A 155 -0.69 -20.45 3.07
C ILE A 155 -0.27 -18.98 3.20
N PHE A 156 1.00 -18.72 3.49
CA PHE A 156 1.57 -17.38 3.39
C PHE A 156 2.50 -17.34 2.18
N ASP A 157 2.13 -16.60 1.14
CA ASP A 157 2.86 -16.49 -0.12
C ASP A 157 3.27 -15.03 -0.42
N ALA A 158 3.87 -14.78 -1.59
CA ALA A 158 4.32 -13.45 -1.98
C ALA A 158 3.20 -12.41 -1.97
N SER A 159 1.98 -12.79 -2.39
CA SER A 159 0.81 -11.91 -2.35
C SER A 159 0.41 -11.60 -0.91
N ALA A 160 0.37 -12.59 -0.02
CA ALA A 160 0.10 -12.37 1.40
C ALA A 160 1.17 -11.48 2.05
N PHE A 161 2.45 -11.65 1.69
CA PHE A 161 3.53 -10.82 2.21
C PHE A 161 3.37 -9.35 1.80
N ILE A 162 3.11 -9.07 0.52
CA ILE A 162 2.87 -7.71 0.04
C ILE A 162 1.60 -7.12 0.65
N GLN A 163 0.54 -7.91 0.83
CA GLN A 163 -0.67 -7.47 1.50
C GLN A 163 -0.41 -7.04 2.95
N VAL A 164 0.39 -7.82 3.70
CA VAL A 164 0.79 -7.49 5.07
C VAL A 164 1.68 -6.24 5.11
N VAL A 165 2.63 -6.10 4.17
CA VAL A 165 3.55 -4.96 4.12
C VAL A 165 2.86 -3.66 3.70
N ASN A 166 1.92 -3.73 2.74
CA ASN A 166 1.21 -2.56 2.18
C ASN A 166 -0.08 -2.21 2.93
N SER A 167 -0.27 -2.74 4.14
CA SER A 167 -1.44 -2.50 4.99
C SER A 167 -2.81 -2.74 4.32
N SER A 168 -2.90 -3.70 3.39
CA SER A 168 -4.21 -4.21 2.97
C SER A 168 -4.67 -5.25 3.98
N GLN A 169 -5.64 -4.88 4.81
CA GLN A 169 -6.27 -5.74 5.82
C GLN A 169 -6.54 -7.15 5.27
N PHE A 170 -5.83 -8.14 5.81
CA PHE A 170 -6.22 -9.54 5.68
C PHE A 170 -7.57 -9.71 6.41
N ASN A 171 -8.61 -10.09 5.68
CA ASN A 171 -9.96 -10.25 6.23
C ASN A 171 -10.40 -11.69 6.35
N ILE A 172 -10.43 -12.15 7.59
CA ILE A 172 -11.56 -12.90 8.13
C ILE A 172 -11.86 -12.36 9.53
N GLN A 173 -13.07 -11.81 9.70
CA GLN A 173 -13.77 -11.55 10.96
C GLN A 173 -12.92 -11.12 12.18
N GLY A 174 -12.29 -9.94 12.11
CA GLY A 174 -11.79 -9.24 13.30
C GLY A 174 -10.27 -9.19 13.47
N SER A 175 -9.49 -9.71 12.53
CA SER A 175 -8.04 -9.48 12.47
C SER A 175 -7.71 -8.04 12.04
N PHE A 176 -6.92 -7.34 12.85
CA PHE A 176 -6.29 -6.06 12.53
C PHE A 176 -4.82 -6.29 12.16
N ILE A 177 -4.37 -5.77 11.02
CA ILE A 177 -2.95 -5.66 10.69
C ILE A 177 -2.56 -4.19 10.94
N SER A 178 -1.60 -3.95 11.83
CA SER A 178 -1.02 -2.61 12.04
C SER A 178 -0.16 -2.19 10.86
N ASP A 179 -0.02 -0.88 10.65
CA ASP A 179 0.93 -0.35 9.66
C ASP A 179 2.36 -0.86 9.90
N LEU A 180 3.07 -1.13 8.81
CA LEU A 180 4.51 -1.37 8.89
C LEU A 180 5.18 -0.12 9.50
N SER A 181 6.17 -0.32 10.36
CA SER A 181 6.92 0.77 10.97
C SER A 181 8.38 0.37 11.17
N GLY A 182 9.24 1.39 11.27
CA GLY A 182 10.68 1.23 11.47
C GLY A 182 11.53 1.73 10.31
N GLN A 183 12.83 1.51 10.44
CA GLN A 183 13.83 1.88 9.44
C GLN A 183 15.02 0.91 9.52
N VAL A 184 15.75 0.81 8.41
CA VAL A 184 16.98 0.05 8.32
C VAL A 184 18.13 1.00 8.00
N THR A 185 19.15 1.01 8.84
CA THR A 185 20.37 1.78 8.59
C THR A 185 21.43 0.88 7.96
N ILE A 186 21.91 1.26 6.78
CA ILE A 186 23.07 0.64 6.13
C ILE A 186 24.25 1.57 6.36
N SER A 187 25.30 1.10 7.03
CA SER A 187 26.47 1.91 7.41
C SER A 187 27.77 1.33 6.87
N ASN A 188 28.85 2.12 6.91
CA ASN A 188 30.19 1.77 6.42
C ASN A 188 30.16 1.38 4.93
N ILE A 189 29.42 2.13 4.13
CA ILE A 189 29.13 1.81 2.74
C ILE A 189 30.41 1.86 1.88
N ASN A 190 31.26 2.87 2.05
CA ASN A 190 32.53 2.97 1.33
C ASN A 190 33.40 1.72 1.52
N LYS A 191 33.50 1.24 2.76
CA LYS A 191 34.26 0.05 3.10
C LYS A 191 33.63 -1.21 2.50
N THR A 192 32.31 -1.32 2.58
CA THR A 192 31.54 -2.46 2.06
C THR A 192 31.64 -2.58 0.55
N LEU A 193 31.47 -1.45 -0.17
CA LEU A 193 31.60 -1.39 -1.62
C LEU A 193 33.03 -1.72 -2.07
N ARG A 194 34.05 -1.19 -1.38
CA ARG A 194 35.45 -1.51 -1.67
C ARG A 194 35.72 -3.01 -1.61
N TYR A 195 35.22 -3.67 -0.56
CA TYR A 195 35.37 -5.11 -0.42
C TYR A 195 34.64 -5.89 -1.52
N ALA A 196 33.42 -5.48 -1.85
CA ALA A 196 32.66 -6.09 -2.94
C ALA A 196 33.36 -5.94 -4.29
N LEU A 197 34.03 -4.80 -4.54
CA LEU A 197 34.82 -4.54 -5.75
C LEU A 197 36.08 -5.39 -5.81
N ASP A 198 36.91 -5.34 -4.77
CA ASP A 198 38.23 -5.99 -4.75
C ASP A 198 38.10 -7.53 -4.77
N GLY A 199 37.08 -8.05 -4.09
CA GLY A 199 36.83 -9.49 -3.99
C GLY A 199 35.83 -10.05 -5.01
N ASN A 200 35.08 -9.19 -5.70
CA ASN A 200 33.92 -9.55 -6.56
C ASN A 200 33.04 -10.65 -5.92
N VAL A 201 32.75 -10.52 -4.63
CA VAL A 201 32.16 -11.60 -3.82
C VAL A 201 30.72 -11.95 -4.21
N PHE A 202 30.05 -11.06 -4.95
CA PHE A 202 28.71 -11.26 -5.50
C PHE A 202 28.72 -11.70 -6.98
N GLU A 203 29.91 -11.87 -7.58
CA GLU A 203 30.09 -12.29 -8.98
C GLU A 203 29.32 -11.43 -10.00
N ASN A 204 29.18 -10.13 -9.73
CA ASN A 204 28.39 -9.19 -10.55
C ASN A 204 29.19 -8.00 -11.09
N ARG A 205 30.52 -7.96 -10.89
CA ARG A 205 31.41 -6.87 -11.33
C ARG A 205 32.40 -7.31 -12.42
N PHE A 206 31.94 -8.12 -13.37
CA PHE A 206 32.77 -8.53 -14.52
C PHE A 206 32.73 -7.47 -15.63
N PRO A 207 33.89 -7.07 -16.19
CA PRO A 207 33.92 -6.22 -17.37
C PRO A 207 33.08 -6.79 -18.53
N SER A 208 32.29 -5.94 -19.17
CA SER A 208 31.45 -6.29 -20.32
C SER A 208 31.51 -5.19 -21.39
N ASP A 209 30.92 -5.46 -22.56
CA ASP A 209 30.82 -4.47 -23.64
C ASP A 209 30.09 -3.19 -23.22
N ASN A 210 29.19 -3.29 -22.23
CA ASN A 210 28.40 -2.18 -21.71
C ASN A 210 29.07 -1.46 -20.52
N LYS A 211 30.05 -2.09 -19.84
CA LYS A 211 30.81 -1.46 -18.76
C LYS A 211 32.17 -2.12 -18.58
N LEU A 212 33.23 -1.35 -18.82
CA LEU A 212 34.61 -1.86 -18.84
C LEU A 212 35.23 -2.01 -17.45
N ASN A 213 34.87 -1.17 -16.48
CA ASN A 213 35.41 -1.19 -15.11
C ASN A 213 34.35 -0.74 -14.11
N TYR A 214 34.51 -1.19 -12.86
CA TYR A 214 33.67 -0.80 -11.72
C TYR A 214 34.55 -0.14 -10.65
N GLY A 215 34.05 0.92 -10.01
CA GLY A 215 34.69 1.60 -8.88
C GLY A 215 33.70 1.90 -7.75
N VAL A 216 34.17 2.47 -6.63
CA VAL A 216 33.29 2.82 -5.49
C VAL A 216 32.28 3.90 -5.89
N VAL A 217 32.64 4.77 -6.82
CA VAL A 217 31.73 5.77 -7.41
C VAL A 217 30.51 5.15 -8.10
N ASP A 218 30.57 3.88 -8.51
CA ASP A 218 29.43 3.18 -9.10
C ASP A 218 28.37 2.77 -8.09
N GLY A 219 28.65 2.86 -6.79
CA GLY A 219 27.71 2.53 -5.73
C GLY A 219 27.33 1.05 -5.70
N PHE A 220 26.10 0.79 -5.25
CA PHE A 220 25.47 -0.51 -5.33
C PHE A 220 25.06 -0.85 -6.77
N ILE A 221 25.14 -2.12 -7.15
CA ILE A 221 24.69 -2.59 -8.48
C ILE A 221 23.76 -3.80 -8.36
N ALA A 222 23.05 -4.14 -9.43
CA ALA A 222 22.24 -5.35 -9.47
C ALA A 222 23.04 -6.62 -9.09
N GLY A 223 22.42 -7.51 -8.32
CA GLY A 223 23.02 -8.71 -7.76
C GLY A 223 23.73 -8.52 -6.42
N ASP A 224 23.93 -7.27 -5.96
CA ASP A 224 24.42 -7.03 -4.59
C ASP A 224 23.39 -7.49 -3.56
N LEU A 225 23.86 -8.06 -2.45
CA LEU A 225 23.00 -8.57 -1.38
C LEU A 225 23.14 -7.74 -0.11
N ILE A 226 22.01 -7.32 0.47
CA ILE A 226 21.97 -6.64 1.78
C ILE A 226 21.18 -7.51 2.75
N PHE A 227 21.85 -7.96 3.80
CA PHE A 227 21.24 -8.78 4.86
C PHE A 227 20.84 -7.89 6.05
N ILE A 228 19.59 -8.04 6.48
CA ILE A 228 18.98 -7.27 7.58
C ILE A 228 18.61 -8.27 8.69
N PRO A 229 19.46 -8.44 9.72
CA PRO A 229 19.33 -9.54 10.68
C PRO A 229 18.03 -9.51 11.50
N GLU A 230 17.62 -8.32 11.97
CA GLU A 230 16.37 -8.14 12.74
C GLU A 230 15.13 -8.12 11.83
N GLY A 231 15.35 -7.87 10.53
CA GLY A 231 14.41 -8.00 9.42
C GLY A 231 12.98 -7.56 9.71
N PHE A 232 12.06 -8.52 9.63
CA PHE A 232 10.62 -8.36 9.69
C PHE A 232 10.05 -9.05 10.92
N THR A 233 9.18 -8.37 11.66
CA THR A 233 8.44 -8.94 12.79
C THR A 233 6.94 -8.88 12.54
N ILE A 234 6.26 -10.00 12.73
CA ILE A 234 4.81 -10.12 12.66
C ILE A 234 4.26 -10.71 13.95
N THR A 235 3.14 -10.17 14.41
CA THR A 235 2.41 -10.63 15.60
C THR A 235 1.02 -11.10 15.20
N LEU A 236 0.66 -12.32 15.61
CA LEU A 236 -0.68 -12.88 15.48
C LEU A 236 -1.28 -13.04 16.88
N SER A 237 -2.50 -12.57 17.07
CA SER A 237 -3.21 -12.66 18.36
C SER A 237 -4.61 -13.23 18.18
N LEU A 238 -5.03 -14.04 19.15
CA LEU A 238 -6.39 -14.57 19.27
C LEU A 238 -6.90 -14.30 20.67
N ASP A 239 -8.01 -13.57 20.77
CA ASP A 239 -8.74 -13.40 22.01
C ASP A 239 -9.68 -14.57 22.27
N ILE A 240 -9.75 -14.97 23.53
CA ILE A 240 -10.52 -16.12 23.99
C ILE A 240 -11.57 -15.61 24.97
N GLN A 241 -12.82 -15.94 24.69
CA GLN A 241 -13.93 -15.57 25.56
C GLN A 241 -13.73 -16.16 26.97
N GLN A 242 -13.74 -15.30 27.97
CA GLN A 242 -13.59 -15.73 29.36
C GLN A 242 -14.79 -16.56 29.83
N GLU A 243 -14.52 -17.62 30.60
CA GLU A 243 -15.57 -18.40 31.26
C GLU A 243 -16.30 -17.55 32.31
N ASN A 244 -17.64 -17.48 32.21
CA ASN A 244 -18.48 -16.65 33.08
C ASN A 244 -18.89 -17.34 34.41
N ILE A 245 -18.49 -18.60 34.64
CA ILE A 245 -18.94 -19.41 35.77
C ILE A 245 -17.73 -19.88 36.59
N LEU A 246 -17.75 -19.62 37.90
CA LEU A 246 -16.71 -20.08 38.83
C LEU A 246 -17.00 -21.51 39.33
N PRO A 247 -15.97 -22.36 39.51
CA PRO A 247 -14.55 -22.10 39.23
C PRO A 247 -14.23 -22.16 37.73
N ILE A 248 -13.32 -21.29 37.27
CA ILE A 248 -12.78 -21.31 35.90
C ILE A 248 -12.00 -22.61 35.71
N ASN A 249 -12.36 -23.40 34.70
CA ASN A 249 -11.76 -24.71 34.41
C ASN A 249 -10.94 -24.73 33.10
N ASN A 250 -10.70 -23.57 32.49
CA ASN A 250 -9.88 -23.46 31.28
C ASN A 250 -8.43 -23.92 31.54
N ILE A 251 -8.07 -25.09 30.99
CA ILE A 251 -6.73 -25.71 31.06
C ILE A 251 -5.82 -25.36 29.87
N GLY A 252 -6.25 -24.51 28.94
CA GLY A 252 -5.51 -24.18 27.73
C GLY A 252 -4.07 -23.69 27.97
N PRO A 253 -3.81 -22.83 28.97
CA PRO A 253 -2.44 -22.48 29.35
C PRO A 253 -1.58 -23.67 29.77
N THR A 254 -2.15 -24.67 30.46
CA THR A 254 -1.43 -25.90 30.83
C THR A 254 -1.10 -26.75 29.61
N ASN A 255 -2.00 -26.82 28.61
CA ASN A 255 -1.74 -27.52 27.35
C ASN A 255 -0.59 -26.88 26.58
N LEU A 256 -0.56 -25.55 26.49
CA LEU A 256 0.51 -24.82 25.80
C LEU A 256 1.84 -24.87 26.56
N ASP A 257 1.81 -24.87 27.89
CA ASP A 257 3.02 -25.06 28.71
C ASP A 257 3.71 -26.39 28.41
N ALA A 258 2.94 -27.47 28.23
CA ALA A 258 3.46 -28.78 27.87
C ALA A 258 4.17 -28.83 26.51
N ILE A 259 3.83 -27.92 25.58
CA ILE A 259 4.45 -27.81 24.25
C ILE A 259 5.30 -26.55 24.09
N SER A 260 5.66 -25.86 25.18
CA SER A 260 6.40 -24.61 25.15
C SER A 260 7.66 -24.65 24.25
N PRO A 261 8.50 -25.71 24.25
CA PRO A 261 9.66 -25.79 23.36
C PRO A 261 9.34 -25.87 21.85
N VAL A 262 8.10 -26.23 21.50
CA VAL A 262 7.62 -26.29 20.10
C VAL A 262 7.15 -24.91 19.65
N ILE A 263 6.48 -24.16 20.50
CA ILE A 263 5.87 -22.86 20.17
C ILE A 263 6.79 -21.67 20.50
N ASN A 264 7.89 -21.90 21.25
CA ASN A 264 8.93 -20.93 21.58
C ASN A 264 10.31 -21.44 21.17
N TRP A 265 10.96 -20.79 20.22
CA TRP A 265 12.32 -21.15 19.80
C TRP A 265 13.04 -20.00 19.09
N THR A 266 14.38 -20.10 19.08
CA THR A 266 15.26 -19.24 18.29
C THR A 266 16.22 -20.13 17.49
N ARG A 267 16.32 -19.91 16.18
CA ARG A 267 17.21 -20.63 15.27
C ARG A 267 17.94 -19.61 14.40
N GLY A 268 19.19 -19.32 14.73
CA GLY A 268 19.92 -18.22 14.10
C GLY A 268 19.22 -16.88 14.38
N TYR A 269 18.92 -16.14 13.31
CA TYR A 269 18.20 -14.86 13.37
C TYR A 269 16.66 -15.01 13.35
N ILE A 270 16.15 -16.23 13.23
CA ILE A 270 14.71 -16.48 13.22
C ILE A 270 14.25 -16.80 14.64
N LYS A 271 13.25 -16.07 15.11
CA LYS A 271 12.69 -16.23 16.45
C LYS A 271 11.18 -16.39 16.36
N ARG A 272 10.65 -17.35 17.12
CA ARG A 272 9.22 -17.46 17.42
C ARG A 272 9.00 -17.47 18.92
N SER A 273 8.06 -16.66 19.37
CA SER A 273 7.67 -16.57 20.78
C SER A 273 6.14 -16.54 20.88
N THR A 274 5.58 -17.33 21.78
CA THR A 274 4.15 -17.39 22.05
C THR A 274 3.90 -17.10 23.52
N THR A 275 3.06 -16.11 23.82
CA THR A 275 2.49 -15.86 25.14
C THR A 275 1.03 -16.30 25.15
N TYR A 276 0.56 -16.77 26.30
CA TYR A 276 -0.79 -17.31 26.43
C TYR A 276 -1.35 -17.15 27.83
N SER A 277 -2.67 -17.01 27.91
CA SER A 277 -3.46 -16.92 29.14
C SER A 277 -4.80 -17.62 28.96
N THR A 278 -5.67 -17.57 29.95
CA THR A 278 -7.05 -18.06 29.83
C THR A 278 -7.92 -17.23 28.88
N THR A 279 -7.43 -16.08 28.43
CA THR A 279 -8.21 -15.11 27.62
C THR A 279 -7.50 -14.67 26.34
N ASN A 280 -6.27 -15.08 26.10
CA ASN A 280 -5.51 -14.64 24.91
C ASN A 280 -4.40 -15.63 24.54
N ILE A 281 -4.13 -15.76 23.25
CA ILE A 281 -2.91 -16.35 22.69
C ILE A 281 -2.27 -15.29 21.78
N THR A 282 -0.99 -15.01 21.95
CA THR A 282 -0.24 -14.10 21.09
C THR A 282 1.06 -14.75 20.64
N GLN A 283 1.28 -14.81 19.33
CA GLN A 283 2.47 -15.38 18.72
C GLN A 283 3.21 -14.31 17.90
N VAL A 284 4.49 -14.13 18.20
CA VAL A 284 5.39 -13.19 17.53
C VAL A 284 6.44 -13.98 16.76
N ILE A 285 6.60 -13.68 15.48
CA ILE A 285 7.65 -14.25 14.63
C ILE A 285 8.50 -13.11 14.07
N THR A 286 9.82 -13.22 14.27
CA THR A 286 10.82 -12.29 13.72
C THR A 286 11.79 -13.07 12.83
N LEU A 287 12.04 -12.58 11.62
CA LEU A 287 12.95 -13.21 10.66
C LEU A 287 13.74 -12.14 9.89
N PRO A 288 14.98 -12.44 9.49
CA PRO A 288 15.78 -11.56 8.66
C PRO A 288 15.17 -11.34 7.27
N ILE A 289 15.51 -10.18 6.68
CA ILE A 289 15.26 -9.85 5.28
C ILE A 289 16.59 -9.88 4.53
N LEU A 290 16.60 -10.47 3.34
CA LEU A 290 17.64 -10.34 2.33
C LEU A 290 17.10 -9.47 1.19
N LEU A 291 17.74 -8.34 0.94
CA LEU A 291 17.50 -7.56 -0.26
C LEU A 291 18.46 -8.04 -1.34
N GLU A 292 17.92 -8.49 -2.47
CA GLU A 292 18.67 -8.69 -3.71
C GLU A 292 18.53 -7.42 -4.56
N LEU A 293 19.62 -6.69 -4.78
CA LEU A 293 19.53 -5.46 -5.53
C LEU A 293 19.29 -5.74 -7.01
N THR A 294 18.44 -4.93 -7.64
CA THR A 294 18.11 -5.05 -9.06
C THR A 294 18.08 -3.68 -9.74
N ASP A 295 18.28 -3.70 -11.05
CA ASP A 295 18.08 -2.56 -11.94
C ASP A 295 16.65 -2.51 -12.52
N ASP A 296 15.84 -3.54 -12.24
CA ASP A 296 14.41 -3.57 -12.59
C ASP A 296 13.70 -2.37 -11.91
N GLU A 297 12.79 -1.70 -12.62
CA GLU A 297 11.98 -0.64 -12.02
C GLU A 297 10.96 -1.25 -11.05
N LEU A 298 11.14 -1.00 -9.75
CA LEU A 298 10.33 -1.57 -8.68
C LEU A 298 9.44 -0.57 -7.91
N GLN A 299 9.56 0.75 -8.13
CA GLN A 299 8.93 1.77 -7.27
C GLN A 299 7.55 2.32 -7.72
N ASN A 300 6.65 2.62 -6.76
CA ASN A 300 5.20 2.85 -6.98
C ASN A 300 4.57 4.28 -6.74
N TYR A 301 5.24 5.37 -6.35
CA TYR A 301 4.60 6.54 -5.64
C TYR A 301 4.53 7.94 -6.34
N THR A 302 4.80 8.15 -7.64
CA THR A 302 4.74 9.50 -8.32
C THR A 302 3.58 9.46 -9.21
N ASN A 303 3.42 8.35 -9.91
CA ASN A 303 2.45 8.31 -10.95
C ASN A 303 1.06 8.06 -10.39
N PHE A 304 0.87 8.18 -9.07
CA PHE A 304 -0.45 8.29 -8.46
C PHE A 304 -1.21 9.43 -9.11
N GLY A 305 -2.13 9.06 -9.99
CA GLY A 305 -2.98 9.99 -10.69
C GLY A 305 -2.27 10.79 -11.76
N ILE A 306 -1.03 10.46 -12.17
CA ILE A 306 -0.35 11.21 -13.24
C ILE A 306 -0.87 10.81 -14.62
N THR A 307 -0.95 9.50 -14.89
CA THR A 307 -1.36 9.00 -16.20
C THR A 307 -2.71 8.31 -16.12
N TRP A 308 -3.62 8.69 -17.00
CA TRP A 308 -4.98 8.18 -17.07
C TRP A 308 -5.26 7.68 -18.47
N ALA A 309 -5.92 6.52 -18.55
CA ALA A 309 -6.36 5.92 -19.79
C ALA A 309 -7.87 5.75 -19.78
N ASN A 310 -8.49 5.93 -20.95
CA ASN A 310 -9.88 5.54 -21.15
C ASN A 310 -10.03 4.02 -20.99
N SER A 311 -10.89 3.61 -20.07
CA SER A 311 -11.16 2.22 -19.71
C SER A 311 -12.60 1.77 -20.05
N THR A 312 -13.42 2.61 -20.69
CA THR A 312 -14.88 2.42 -20.85
C THR A 312 -15.34 1.15 -21.59
N ASN A 313 -14.45 0.37 -22.17
CA ASN A 313 -14.76 -0.78 -23.03
C ASN A 313 -15.95 -1.63 -22.54
N VAL A 314 -17.08 -1.60 -23.26
CA VAL A 314 -18.31 -2.35 -22.95
C VAL A 314 -18.48 -3.48 -23.96
N VAL A 315 -18.71 -4.69 -23.44
CA VAL A 315 -19.06 -5.88 -24.23
C VAL A 315 -20.57 -6.12 -24.16
N TYR A 316 -21.23 -6.08 -25.32
CA TYR A 316 -22.65 -6.41 -25.46
C TYR A 316 -22.82 -7.50 -26.51
N ASN A 317 -23.41 -8.64 -26.14
CA ASN A 317 -23.56 -9.82 -27.02
C ASN A 317 -22.26 -10.22 -27.75
N GLY A 318 -21.12 -10.14 -27.04
CA GLY A 318 -19.79 -10.46 -27.59
C GLY A 318 -19.17 -9.39 -28.48
N ILE A 319 -19.80 -8.23 -28.65
CA ILE A 319 -19.28 -7.10 -29.43
C ILE A 319 -18.71 -6.05 -28.48
N LEU A 320 -17.44 -5.70 -28.69
CA LEU A 320 -16.75 -4.64 -27.96
C LEU A 320 -17.13 -3.27 -28.51
N SER A 321 -17.46 -2.34 -27.62
CA SER A 321 -17.76 -0.94 -27.94
C SER A 321 -17.14 -0.01 -26.89
N ASN A 322 -16.97 1.27 -27.23
CA ASN A 322 -16.46 2.29 -26.30
C ASN A 322 -17.46 3.47 -26.27
N PRO A 323 -18.64 3.27 -25.65
CA PRO A 323 -19.75 4.23 -25.72
C PRO A 323 -19.52 5.42 -24.77
N ASN A 324 -20.05 6.57 -25.17
CA ASN A 324 -20.29 7.65 -24.21
C ASN A 324 -21.62 7.37 -23.50
N LYS A 325 -21.64 7.43 -22.17
CA LYS A 325 -22.82 7.23 -21.33
C LYS A 325 -22.85 8.24 -20.20
N ASN A 326 -24.02 8.40 -19.60
CA ASN A 326 -24.20 9.20 -18.40
C ASN A 326 -23.80 8.37 -17.18
N TRP A 327 -22.49 8.19 -16.98
CA TRP A 327 -21.99 7.51 -15.79
C TRP A 327 -22.19 8.40 -14.58
N VAL A 328 -22.73 7.85 -13.50
CA VAL A 328 -23.09 8.61 -12.30
C VAL A 328 -22.44 8.09 -11.04
N ALA A 329 -22.09 6.80 -10.98
CA ALA A 329 -21.43 6.21 -9.82
C ALA A 329 -20.49 5.08 -10.23
N ILE A 330 -19.39 4.92 -9.52
CA ILE A 330 -18.39 3.86 -9.73
C ILE A 330 -17.76 3.43 -8.40
N SER A 331 -17.57 2.13 -8.22
CA SER A 331 -16.87 1.60 -7.05
C SER A 331 -15.98 0.42 -7.43
N ILE A 332 -14.78 0.34 -6.84
CA ILE A 332 -13.77 -0.69 -7.12
C ILE A 332 -13.35 -1.44 -5.85
N SER A 333 -13.02 -2.73 -6.02
CA SER A 333 -12.57 -3.63 -4.95
C SER A 333 -11.15 -3.31 -4.51
N THR A 334 -10.67 -3.94 -3.43
CA THR A 334 -9.34 -3.66 -2.86
C THR A 334 -8.19 -3.85 -3.85
N THR A 335 -8.32 -4.79 -4.79
CA THR A 335 -7.30 -5.05 -5.82
C THR A 335 -7.56 -4.32 -7.13
N GLY A 336 -8.67 -3.57 -7.24
CA GLY A 336 -9.14 -2.99 -8.50
C GLY A 336 -9.71 -3.99 -9.52
N LYS A 337 -9.61 -5.31 -9.26
CA LYS A 337 -10.07 -6.37 -10.18
C LYS A 337 -11.57 -6.29 -10.46
N PHE A 338 -12.37 -6.27 -9.39
CA PHE A 338 -13.81 -6.12 -9.48
C PHE A 338 -14.19 -4.65 -9.43
N GLN A 339 -15.04 -4.23 -10.36
CA GLN A 339 -15.49 -2.85 -10.50
C GLN A 339 -16.95 -2.81 -10.93
N THR A 340 -17.70 -1.83 -10.41
CA THR A 340 -19.12 -1.67 -10.72
C THR A 340 -19.45 -0.23 -11.10
N ALA A 341 -19.76 -0.04 -12.39
CA ALA A 341 -20.34 1.09 -13.10
C ALA A 341 -21.86 1.27 -12.92
N ILE A 342 -22.41 2.45 -12.62
CA ILE A 342 -23.86 2.71 -12.81
C ILE A 342 -24.10 3.96 -13.68
N THR A 343 -25.04 3.87 -14.62
CA THR A 343 -25.49 5.01 -15.44
C THR A 343 -26.79 5.63 -14.91
N ASP A 344 -27.14 6.85 -15.33
CA ASP A 344 -28.41 7.51 -14.95
C ASP A 344 -29.68 6.72 -15.35
N THR A 345 -29.58 5.88 -16.39
CA THR A 345 -30.63 4.94 -16.80
C THR A 345 -30.80 3.74 -15.85
N GLY A 346 -29.91 3.60 -14.86
CA GLY A 346 -29.90 2.50 -13.89
C GLY A 346 -29.18 1.25 -14.35
N ASP A 347 -28.51 1.25 -15.51
CA ASP A 347 -27.77 0.06 -15.97
C ASP A 347 -26.51 -0.13 -15.11
N ILE A 348 -26.36 -1.32 -14.53
CA ILE A 348 -25.19 -1.75 -13.78
C ILE A 348 -24.23 -2.47 -14.73
N TYR A 349 -23.00 -1.97 -14.81
CA TYR A 349 -21.89 -2.54 -15.56
C TYR A 349 -20.87 -3.11 -14.59
N ILE A 350 -20.53 -4.39 -14.75
CA ILE A 350 -19.52 -5.05 -13.92
C ILE A 350 -18.27 -5.37 -14.74
N SER A 351 -17.13 -5.37 -14.08
CA SER A 351 -15.84 -5.84 -14.57
C SER A 351 -15.22 -6.78 -13.54
N ASP A 352 -14.55 -7.82 -14.01
CA ASP A 352 -13.71 -8.72 -13.21
C ASP A 352 -12.25 -8.81 -13.72
N ASP A 353 -11.88 -7.90 -14.63
CA ASP A 353 -10.60 -7.89 -15.36
C ASP A 353 -9.87 -6.55 -15.24
N TYR A 354 -10.00 -5.90 -14.07
CA TYR A 354 -9.41 -4.59 -13.78
C TYR A 354 -9.91 -3.48 -14.71
N GLY A 355 -11.15 -3.59 -15.20
CA GLY A 355 -11.78 -2.59 -16.05
C GLY A 355 -11.29 -2.63 -17.50
N SER A 356 -10.64 -3.72 -17.91
CA SER A 356 -10.27 -3.94 -19.32
C SER A 356 -11.51 -4.09 -20.19
N THR A 357 -12.54 -4.78 -19.66
CA THR A 357 -13.87 -4.88 -20.25
C THR A 357 -14.96 -4.80 -19.20
N ARG A 358 -16.15 -4.33 -19.61
CA ARG A 358 -17.35 -4.28 -18.76
C ARG A 358 -18.55 -4.90 -19.45
N THR A 359 -19.39 -5.60 -18.69
CA THR A 359 -20.65 -6.17 -19.17
C THR A 359 -21.82 -5.62 -18.38
N VAL A 360 -22.95 -5.37 -19.05
CA VAL A 360 -24.20 -5.02 -18.36
C VAL A 360 -24.71 -6.26 -17.61
N SER A 361 -24.93 -6.13 -16.32
CA SER A 361 -25.42 -7.20 -15.46
C SER A 361 -26.92 -7.05 -15.12
N PHE A 362 -27.33 -5.83 -14.73
CA PHE A 362 -28.67 -5.59 -14.20
C PHE A 362 -29.12 -4.15 -14.48
N ASN A 363 -30.41 -3.84 -14.34
CA ASN A 363 -30.93 -2.47 -14.38
C ASN A 363 -31.75 -2.20 -13.11
N ILE A 364 -31.36 -1.18 -12.34
CA ILE A 364 -31.99 -0.79 -11.07
C ILE A 364 -33.03 0.34 -11.22
N GLY A 365 -33.34 0.75 -12.45
CA GLY A 365 -34.26 1.86 -12.75
C GLY A 365 -33.57 3.21 -12.87
N VAL A 366 -34.23 4.13 -13.60
CA VAL A 366 -33.71 5.46 -13.92
C VAL A 366 -33.62 6.32 -12.66
N SER A 367 -32.44 6.88 -12.40
CA SER A 367 -32.23 7.88 -11.36
C SER A 367 -30.91 8.64 -11.59
N SER A 368 -30.93 9.94 -11.32
CA SER A 368 -29.71 10.77 -11.35
C SER A 368 -28.87 10.67 -10.08
N SER A 369 -29.36 9.98 -9.04
CA SER A 369 -28.70 9.80 -7.75
C SER A 369 -28.40 8.34 -7.45
N ASN A 370 -28.11 7.56 -8.49
CA ASN A 370 -27.62 6.20 -8.30
C ASN A 370 -26.33 6.23 -7.48
N SER A 371 -26.19 5.27 -6.56
CA SER A 371 -25.02 5.15 -5.69
C SER A 371 -24.59 3.68 -5.62
N ILE A 372 -23.30 3.41 -5.49
CA ILE A 372 -22.74 2.05 -5.43
C ILE A 372 -21.57 2.02 -4.45
N SER A 373 -21.51 0.96 -3.64
CA SER A 373 -20.36 0.66 -2.79
C SER A 373 -20.09 -0.84 -2.83
N ILE A 374 -18.81 -1.23 -2.92
CA ILE A 374 -18.39 -2.63 -3.02
C ILE A 374 -17.36 -3.02 -1.97
N SER A 375 -17.34 -4.30 -1.60
CA SER A 375 -16.53 -4.81 -0.50
C SER A 375 -15.09 -5.06 -0.95
N PHE A 376 -14.21 -5.37 -0.01
CA PHE A 376 -12.80 -5.69 -0.22
C PHE A 376 -12.60 -6.72 -1.35
N THR A 377 -13.35 -7.82 -1.26
CA THR A 377 -13.30 -8.93 -2.23
C THR A 377 -14.04 -8.62 -3.53
N GLY A 378 -14.85 -7.56 -3.57
CA GLY A 378 -15.83 -7.29 -4.62
C GLY A 378 -17.07 -8.18 -4.58
N GLN A 379 -17.13 -9.19 -3.70
CA GLN A 379 -18.23 -10.14 -3.62
C GLN A 379 -19.54 -9.48 -3.21
N TYR A 380 -19.50 -8.66 -2.16
CA TYR A 380 -20.66 -7.96 -1.65
C TYR A 380 -20.72 -6.55 -2.24
N GLN A 381 -21.88 -6.20 -2.77
CA GLN A 381 -22.10 -4.91 -3.41
C GLN A 381 -23.48 -4.40 -3.07
N THR A 382 -23.59 -3.10 -2.82
CA THR A 382 -24.87 -2.45 -2.52
C THR A 382 -25.04 -1.25 -3.42
N ALA A 383 -26.11 -1.25 -4.20
CA ALA A 383 -26.48 -0.21 -5.13
C ALA A 383 -27.80 0.45 -4.68
N SER A 384 -27.96 1.74 -4.98
CA SER A 384 -29.23 2.44 -4.83
C SER A 384 -29.63 3.12 -6.13
N ASN A 385 -30.94 3.32 -6.30
CA ASN A 385 -31.50 4.21 -7.33
C ASN A 385 -32.10 5.49 -6.74
N GLY A 386 -31.69 5.85 -5.52
CA GLY A 386 -32.25 6.99 -4.80
C GLY A 386 -33.58 6.73 -4.07
N THR A 387 -34.27 5.62 -4.30
CA THR A 387 -35.51 5.26 -3.55
C THR A 387 -35.53 3.80 -3.08
N GLN A 388 -34.74 2.95 -3.71
CA GLN A 388 -34.64 1.52 -3.44
C GLN A 388 -33.17 1.12 -3.27
N ILE A 389 -32.95 0.02 -2.55
CA ILE A 389 -31.63 -0.58 -2.34
C ILE A 389 -31.62 -1.98 -2.95
N TYR A 390 -30.55 -2.28 -3.68
CA TYR A 390 -30.26 -3.55 -4.30
C TYR A 390 -28.95 -4.09 -3.77
N VAL A 391 -28.90 -5.37 -3.42
CA VAL A 391 -27.69 -6.03 -2.93
C VAL A 391 -27.29 -7.20 -3.82
N SER A 392 -26.00 -7.41 -3.94
CA SER A 392 -25.36 -8.55 -4.60
C SER A 392 -24.41 -9.23 -3.62
N SER A 393 -24.32 -10.55 -3.69
CA SER A 393 -23.33 -11.37 -2.97
C SER A 393 -22.50 -12.27 -3.90
N ASP A 394 -22.54 -12.00 -5.21
CA ASP A 394 -21.90 -12.78 -6.27
C ASP A 394 -21.17 -11.89 -7.29
N TYR A 395 -20.46 -10.88 -6.78
CA TYR A 395 -19.63 -9.96 -7.59
C TYR A 395 -20.42 -9.09 -8.58
N GLY A 396 -21.70 -8.84 -8.28
CA GLY A 396 -22.59 -8.01 -9.07
C GLY A 396 -23.24 -8.77 -10.21
N SER A 397 -23.15 -10.11 -10.23
CA SER A 397 -23.77 -10.96 -11.26
C SER A 397 -25.28 -11.04 -11.11
N THR A 398 -25.78 -11.04 -9.87
CA THR A 398 -27.21 -10.99 -9.57
C THR A 398 -27.51 -9.96 -8.48
N TRP A 399 -28.69 -9.34 -8.56
CA TRP A 399 -29.10 -8.26 -7.66
C TRP A 399 -30.49 -8.53 -7.07
N THR A 400 -30.64 -8.31 -5.78
CA THR A 400 -31.90 -8.46 -5.05
C THR A 400 -32.31 -7.13 -4.43
N ASN A 401 -33.54 -6.68 -4.68
CA ASN A 401 -34.12 -5.51 -4.00
C ASN A 401 -34.45 -5.88 -2.54
N THR A 402 -33.86 -5.16 -1.59
CA THR A 402 -34.01 -5.42 -0.15
C THR A 402 -34.69 -4.28 0.61
N PHE A 403 -34.91 -3.14 -0.05
CA PHE A 403 -35.50 -1.95 0.54
C PHE A 403 -36.19 -1.11 -0.53
N SER A 404 -37.38 -0.59 -0.23
CA SER A 404 -38.20 0.19 -1.17
C SER A 404 -39.03 1.27 -0.44
N SER A 405 -38.44 1.96 0.53
CA SER A 405 -39.13 2.99 1.31
C SER A 405 -38.36 4.31 1.40
N GLY A 406 -37.38 4.54 0.53
CA GLY A 406 -36.67 5.82 0.48
C GLY A 406 -37.52 6.93 -0.14
N THR A 407 -37.26 8.16 0.27
CA THR A 407 -37.96 9.38 -0.16
C THR A 407 -37.34 9.97 -1.42
N SER A 408 -36.02 10.21 -1.40
CA SER A 408 -35.22 10.66 -2.54
C SER A 408 -33.74 10.68 -2.17
N ASN A 409 -32.85 10.25 -3.06
CA ASN A 409 -31.39 10.16 -2.87
C ASN A 409 -30.99 9.25 -1.70
N ILE A 410 -30.38 8.11 -2.02
CA ILE A 410 -29.88 7.16 -1.05
C ILE A 410 -28.38 7.03 -1.29
N PHE A 411 -27.58 7.53 -0.36
CA PHE A 411 -26.14 7.39 -0.38
C PHE A 411 -25.76 6.10 0.33
N VAL A 412 -24.98 5.25 -0.33
CA VAL A 412 -24.64 3.93 0.20
C VAL A 412 -23.16 3.83 0.51
N SER A 413 -22.83 3.22 1.65
CA SER A 413 -21.47 2.82 1.93
C SER A 413 -21.48 1.51 2.70
N ILE A 414 -20.56 0.62 2.32
CA ILE A 414 -20.38 -0.68 2.96
C ILE A 414 -18.97 -0.77 3.51
N CYS A 415 -18.81 -1.44 4.64
CA CYS A 415 -17.47 -1.70 5.15
C CYS A 415 -16.74 -2.69 4.22
N LEU A 416 -15.41 -2.73 4.30
CA LEU A 416 -14.61 -3.62 3.44
C LEU A 416 -14.96 -5.10 3.62
N THR A 417 -15.52 -5.52 4.76
CA THR A 417 -16.02 -6.89 4.94
C THR A 417 -17.37 -7.16 4.25
N GLY A 418 -18.11 -6.11 3.85
CA GLY A 418 -19.47 -6.16 3.31
C GLY A 418 -20.57 -6.37 4.35
N LYS A 419 -20.22 -6.81 5.57
CA LYS A 419 -21.17 -7.17 6.64
C LYS A 419 -21.98 -5.99 7.14
N TYR A 420 -21.29 -4.89 7.46
CA TYR A 420 -21.91 -3.65 7.92
C TYR A 420 -22.10 -2.70 6.76
N GLN A 421 -23.29 -2.12 6.68
CA GLN A 421 -23.66 -1.18 5.64
C GLN A 421 -24.45 -0.05 6.27
N THR A 422 -24.18 1.17 5.83
CA THR A 422 -24.91 2.35 6.28
C THR A 422 -25.36 3.10 5.06
N ILE A 423 -26.64 3.47 5.06
CA ILE A 423 -27.23 4.26 3.99
C ILE A 423 -27.89 5.50 4.58
N VAL A 424 -27.75 6.62 3.87
CA VAL A 424 -28.40 7.88 4.21
C VAL A 424 -29.51 8.10 3.20
N SER A 425 -30.77 8.06 3.65
CA SER A 425 -31.94 8.36 2.81
C SER A 425 -32.41 9.78 3.10
N SER A 426 -32.08 10.73 2.23
CA SER A 426 -32.42 12.14 2.41
C SER A 426 -33.94 12.35 2.42
N GLY A 427 -34.44 13.08 3.41
CA GLY A 427 -35.88 13.25 3.63
C GLY A 427 -36.53 12.15 4.47
N ASP A 428 -35.76 11.19 4.97
CA ASP A 428 -36.24 10.09 5.82
C ASP A 428 -35.31 9.87 7.02
N THR A 429 -34.31 8.98 6.90
CA THR A 429 -33.39 8.69 8.00
C THR A 429 -32.14 7.94 7.52
N VAL A 430 -31.25 7.64 8.46
CA VAL A 430 -30.11 6.73 8.26
C VAL A 430 -30.53 5.32 8.60
N TYR A 431 -30.21 4.37 7.72
CA TYR A 431 -30.41 2.95 7.98
C TYR A 431 -29.07 2.24 8.09
N THR A 432 -29.04 1.25 8.99
CA THR A 432 -27.89 0.37 9.19
C THR A 432 -28.28 -1.07 8.89
N SER A 433 -27.34 -1.82 8.35
CA SER A 433 -27.40 -3.26 8.18
C SER A 433 -26.16 -3.89 8.79
N ASN A 434 -26.31 -5.05 9.40
CA ASN A 434 -25.22 -5.87 9.94
C ASN A 434 -25.19 -7.28 9.33
N ASN A 435 -25.96 -7.50 8.27
CA ASN A 435 -26.16 -8.77 7.60
C ASN A 435 -26.09 -8.62 6.07
N TYR A 436 -25.09 -7.90 5.59
CA TYR A 436 -24.82 -7.76 4.15
C TYR A 436 -25.96 -7.10 3.37
N GLY A 437 -26.69 -6.18 4.00
CA GLY A 437 -27.77 -5.41 3.36
C GLY A 437 -29.08 -6.20 3.17
N ILE A 438 -29.18 -7.41 3.73
CA ILE A 438 -30.40 -8.24 3.64
C ILE A 438 -31.55 -7.59 4.41
N THR A 439 -31.27 -7.01 5.58
CA THR A 439 -32.25 -6.25 6.36
C THR A 439 -31.68 -4.91 6.80
N TRP A 440 -32.57 -3.92 6.92
CA TRP A 440 -32.23 -2.53 7.24
C TRP A 440 -32.95 -2.10 8.52
N ARG A 441 -32.21 -1.48 9.44
CA ARG A 441 -32.74 -0.92 10.69
C ARG A 441 -32.60 0.61 10.65
N PRO A 442 -33.71 1.37 10.77
CA PRO A 442 -33.64 2.82 10.85
C PRO A 442 -32.98 3.28 12.15
N LEU A 443 -32.48 4.51 12.16
CA LEU A 443 -32.07 5.21 13.37
C LEU A 443 -33.25 5.34 14.33
N ASP A 444 -33.16 4.73 15.53
CA ASP A 444 -34.24 4.79 16.52
C ASP A 444 -34.13 6.05 17.39
N ILE A 445 -34.79 7.11 16.93
CA ILE A 445 -34.90 8.40 17.62
C ILE A 445 -35.67 8.33 18.94
N ASN A 446 -36.39 7.23 19.21
CA ASN A 446 -37.22 7.05 20.42
C ASN A 446 -36.55 6.15 21.48
N SER A 447 -35.33 5.68 21.23
CA SER A 447 -34.61 4.87 22.22
C SER A 447 -34.24 5.71 23.45
N GLU A 448 -34.27 5.10 24.64
CA GLU A 448 -33.88 5.77 25.90
C GLU A 448 -32.44 6.32 25.87
N LEU A 449 -31.59 5.81 24.97
CA LEU A 449 -30.25 6.33 24.68
C LEU A 449 -30.27 7.71 23.98
N TYR A 450 -31.26 7.99 23.12
CA TYR A 450 -31.38 9.26 22.40
C TYR A 450 -32.09 10.34 23.23
N ALA A 451 -32.95 9.94 24.18
CA ALA A 451 -33.76 10.83 25.01
C ALA A 451 -32.97 11.64 26.07
N THR A 452 -31.66 11.38 26.24
CA THR A 452 -30.82 12.05 27.26
C THR A 452 -29.84 13.09 26.69
N ILE A 453 -29.81 13.35 25.38
CA ILE A 453 -28.99 14.42 24.78
C ILE A 453 -29.74 15.76 24.96
N PRO A 454 -29.26 16.67 25.83
CA PRO A 454 -29.93 17.94 26.08
C PRO A 454 -29.48 18.97 25.04
N ASP A 455 -29.90 18.80 23.79
CA ASP A 455 -30.15 19.94 22.89
C ASP A 455 -30.88 19.47 21.62
N SER A 456 -32.06 20.02 21.41
CA SER A 456 -32.93 19.73 20.26
C SER A 456 -32.47 20.42 18.96
N GLN A 457 -31.17 20.70 18.80
CA GLN A 457 -30.62 21.43 17.64
C GLN A 457 -29.48 20.71 16.90
N ASN A 458 -29.15 19.46 17.24
CA ASN A 458 -27.99 18.75 16.65
C ASN A 458 -28.26 17.26 16.35
N ASN A 459 -29.51 16.91 16.06
CA ASN A 459 -29.91 15.50 15.83
C ASN A 459 -29.74 15.12 14.35
N MET A 460 -28.95 14.06 14.09
CA MET A 460 -28.72 13.48 12.75
C MET A 460 -30.01 13.21 11.97
N TYR A 461 -31.10 12.82 12.65
CA TYR A 461 -32.40 12.63 12.00
C TYR A 461 -32.87 13.90 11.29
N GLN A 462 -32.85 15.06 11.97
CA GLN A 462 -33.31 16.32 11.37
C GLN A 462 -32.40 16.74 10.22
N SER A 463 -31.09 16.64 10.40
CA SER A 463 -30.10 16.95 9.36
C SER A 463 -30.34 16.16 8.07
N VAL A 464 -30.59 14.86 8.17
CA VAL A 464 -30.87 13.99 7.01
C VAL A 464 -32.28 14.22 6.44
N GLU A 465 -33.25 14.56 7.28
CA GLU A 465 -34.62 14.85 6.85
C GLU A 465 -34.71 16.16 6.06
N THR A 466 -33.91 17.18 6.40
CA THR A 466 -33.99 18.51 5.78
C THR A 466 -32.99 18.74 4.65
N PHE A 467 -31.83 18.07 4.63
CA PHE A 467 -30.79 18.30 3.63
C PHE A 467 -30.76 17.20 2.54
N PRO A 468 -30.77 17.59 1.25
CA PRO A 468 -30.82 16.64 0.13
C PRO A 468 -29.46 16.04 -0.27
N SER A 469 -28.37 16.55 0.30
CA SER A 469 -26.98 16.15 0.09
C SER A 469 -26.45 15.42 1.32
N ALA A 470 -25.73 14.33 1.10
CA ALA A 470 -25.01 13.64 2.16
C ALA A 470 -23.88 12.78 1.60
N GLY A 471 -22.94 12.44 2.47
CA GLY A 471 -21.90 11.44 2.22
C GLY A 471 -21.83 10.47 3.39
N VAL A 472 -21.40 9.24 3.12
CA VAL A 472 -21.21 8.22 4.17
C VAL A 472 -19.97 7.39 3.88
N ALA A 473 -19.16 7.15 4.89
CA ALA A 473 -17.97 6.31 4.81
C ALA A 473 -17.83 5.42 6.04
N LEU A 474 -17.33 4.21 5.84
CA LEU A 474 -17.13 3.20 6.88
C LEU A 474 -15.69 2.70 6.89
N SER A 475 -15.18 2.42 8.07
CA SER A 475 -13.91 1.73 8.25
C SER A 475 -14.03 0.29 7.79
N TYR A 476 -12.89 -0.40 7.69
CA TYR A 476 -12.79 -1.77 7.21
C TYR A 476 -13.81 -2.73 7.85
N ASN A 477 -13.90 -2.68 9.18
CA ASN A 477 -14.79 -3.52 9.99
C ASN A 477 -16.16 -2.86 10.25
N GLY A 478 -16.35 -1.61 9.81
CA GLY A 478 -17.54 -0.81 10.07
C GLY A 478 -17.63 -0.25 11.48
N LEU A 479 -16.58 -0.38 12.31
CA LEU A 479 -16.53 0.14 13.68
C LEU A 479 -16.66 1.67 13.67
N TYR A 480 -15.84 2.33 12.85
CA TYR A 480 -15.91 3.76 12.62
C TYR A 480 -16.75 4.04 11.39
N GLN A 481 -17.67 4.98 11.53
CA GLN A 481 -18.51 5.43 10.44
C GLN A 481 -18.64 6.94 10.53
N THR A 482 -18.64 7.61 9.38
CA THR A 482 -18.84 9.05 9.30
C THR A 482 -19.97 9.30 8.32
N VAL A 483 -20.95 10.10 8.74
CA VAL A 483 -22.01 10.64 7.90
C VAL A 483 -21.83 12.15 7.87
N VAL A 484 -21.83 12.71 6.67
CA VAL A 484 -21.84 14.16 6.45
C VAL A 484 -23.16 14.53 5.78
N ALA A 485 -23.85 15.55 6.28
CA ALA A 485 -25.10 16.09 5.72
C ALA A 485 -25.14 17.60 5.98
N GLU A 486 -25.96 18.09 6.91
CA GLU A 486 -25.81 19.45 7.46
C GLU A 486 -24.57 19.57 8.35
N TYR A 487 -24.31 18.50 9.11
CA TYR A 487 -23.20 18.39 10.04
C TYR A 487 -22.41 17.11 9.79
N ILE A 488 -21.25 17.01 10.44
CA ILE A 488 -20.45 15.79 10.47
C ILE A 488 -20.82 14.99 11.72
N TYR A 489 -21.26 13.77 11.51
CA TYR A 489 -21.59 12.79 12.53
C TYR A 489 -20.61 11.63 12.47
N ARG A 490 -20.14 11.19 13.63
CA ARG A 490 -19.28 10.00 13.75
C ARG A 490 -19.88 8.95 14.67
N SER A 491 -19.70 7.70 14.29
CA SER A 491 -19.99 6.52 15.11
C SER A 491 -18.69 5.75 15.38
N GLN A 492 -18.61 5.13 16.55
CA GLN A 492 -17.50 4.24 16.94
C GLN A 492 -18.02 2.88 17.43
N ASP A 493 -19.26 2.53 17.08
CA ASP A 493 -19.98 1.36 17.61
C ASP A 493 -20.84 0.67 16.55
N PHE A 494 -20.37 0.67 15.30
CA PHE A 494 -21.07 0.06 14.16
C PHE A 494 -22.38 0.75 13.77
N GLY A 495 -22.45 2.07 13.94
CA GLY A 495 -23.61 2.88 13.55
C GLY A 495 -24.77 2.78 14.54
N GLN A 496 -24.53 2.32 15.77
CA GLN A 496 -25.55 2.24 16.82
C GLN A 496 -25.79 3.60 17.48
N THR A 497 -24.74 4.36 17.72
CA THR A 497 -24.80 5.73 18.23
C THR A 497 -23.96 6.67 17.37
N TRP A 498 -24.38 7.95 17.34
CA TRP A 498 -23.79 8.99 16.52
C TRP A 498 -23.53 10.25 17.34
N THR A 499 -22.34 10.82 17.17
CA THR A 499 -21.91 12.07 17.82
C THR A 499 -21.72 13.14 16.77
N ASN A 500 -22.37 14.30 16.91
CA ASN A 500 -22.12 15.49 16.10
C ASN A 500 -20.79 16.13 16.54
N VAL A 501 -19.86 16.35 15.61
CA VAL A 501 -18.56 16.99 15.87
C VAL A 501 -18.42 18.39 15.27
N SER A 502 -19.42 18.90 14.55
CA SER A 502 -19.32 20.17 13.84
C SER A 502 -19.15 21.38 14.76
N ASN A 503 -19.88 21.43 15.87
CA ASN A 503 -19.84 22.59 16.79
C ASN A 503 -18.47 22.78 17.46
N THR A 504 -17.74 21.69 17.72
CA THR A 504 -16.39 21.75 18.31
C THR A 504 -15.31 22.08 17.30
N ASN A 505 -15.64 22.04 16.00
CA ASN A 505 -14.71 22.22 14.89
C ASN A 505 -15.02 23.45 14.02
N ASP A 506 -16.01 24.27 14.41
CA ASP A 506 -16.46 25.44 13.65
C ASP A 506 -16.89 25.10 12.21
N LEU A 507 -17.55 23.94 12.05
CA LEU A 507 -18.01 23.37 10.77
C LEU A 507 -19.52 23.55 10.56
N THR A 508 -20.07 24.67 11.01
CA THR A 508 -21.51 24.94 10.93
C THR A 508 -21.87 25.56 9.58
N GLU A 509 -22.98 25.11 8.98
CA GLU A 509 -23.56 25.67 7.74
C GLU A 509 -22.87 25.26 6.41
N ASN A 510 -22.01 24.24 6.42
CA ASN A 510 -21.41 23.72 5.19
C ASN A 510 -22.36 22.78 4.42
N ASN A 511 -22.32 22.84 3.08
CA ASN A 511 -23.07 21.94 2.21
C ASN A 511 -22.31 20.64 1.94
N TRP A 512 -22.19 19.77 2.95
CA TRP A 512 -21.43 18.53 2.82
C TRP A 512 -22.02 17.59 1.77
N ILE A 513 -21.17 17.04 0.90
CA ILE A 513 -21.60 16.20 -0.21
C ILE A 513 -20.92 14.83 -0.26
N SER A 514 -19.71 14.72 0.29
CA SER A 514 -18.94 13.48 0.25
C SER A 514 -17.99 13.39 1.42
N VAL A 515 -17.73 12.17 1.87
CA VAL A 515 -16.68 11.85 2.83
C VAL A 515 -16.02 10.55 2.43
N ALA A 516 -14.70 10.48 2.53
CA ALA A 516 -13.91 9.27 2.37
C ALA A 516 -13.13 9.00 3.65
N MET A 517 -12.87 7.72 3.94
CA MET A 517 -12.01 7.35 5.06
C MET A 517 -11.09 6.19 4.73
N SER A 518 -9.97 6.16 5.44
CA SER A 518 -9.05 5.03 5.53
C SER A 518 -9.70 3.83 6.21
N SER A 519 -9.09 2.65 6.02
CA SER A 519 -9.59 1.38 6.52
C SER A 519 -9.61 1.29 8.05
N ASP A 520 -8.72 1.98 8.75
CA ASP A 520 -8.73 2.11 10.22
C ASP A 520 -9.63 3.26 10.70
N GLY A 521 -10.14 4.09 9.78
CA GLY A 521 -10.97 5.25 10.04
C GLY A 521 -10.21 6.49 10.49
N LYS A 522 -8.87 6.44 10.61
CA LYS A 522 -8.06 7.53 11.18
C LYS A 522 -7.98 8.74 10.28
N TYR A 523 -7.60 8.51 9.02
CA TYR A 523 -7.52 9.53 7.98
C TYR A 523 -8.86 9.64 7.27
N GLN A 524 -9.44 10.83 7.24
CA GLN A 524 -10.72 11.11 6.58
C GLN A 524 -10.65 12.42 5.81
N THR A 525 -11.42 12.51 4.72
CA THR A 525 -11.53 13.70 3.89
C THR A 525 -12.99 13.96 3.59
N ALA A 526 -13.47 15.14 3.97
CA ALA A 526 -14.83 15.59 3.77
C ALA A 526 -14.85 16.76 2.78
N LEU A 527 -15.84 16.74 1.90
CA LEU A 527 -16.00 17.71 0.82
C LEU A 527 -17.29 18.48 0.99
N GLU A 528 -17.20 19.78 0.76
CA GLU A 528 -18.34 20.67 0.63
C GLU A 528 -18.63 21.00 -0.84
N SER A 529 -19.89 20.87 -1.26
CA SER A 529 -20.31 21.31 -2.59
C SER A 529 -20.39 22.83 -2.65
N GLY A 530 -19.63 23.42 -3.57
CA GLY A 530 -19.50 24.86 -3.72
C GLY A 530 -18.59 25.50 -2.68
N GLY A 531 -17.76 24.70 -1.99
CA GLY A 531 -16.92 25.14 -0.88
C GLY A 531 -15.59 24.39 -0.82
N ASP A 532 -15.19 24.00 0.39
CA ASP A 532 -13.81 23.63 0.68
C ASP A 532 -13.59 22.14 0.97
N VAL A 533 -12.30 21.78 1.15
CA VAL A 533 -11.85 20.42 1.50
C VAL A 533 -11.37 20.42 2.95
N PHE A 534 -11.84 19.44 3.73
CA PHE A 534 -11.45 19.28 5.12
C PHE A 534 -10.85 17.89 5.34
N THR A 535 -9.80 17.81 6.16
CA THR A 535 -9.15 16.55 6.51
C THR A 535 -9.15 16.31 8.01
N SER A 536 -9.19 15.03 8.39
CA SER A 536 -9.06 14.57 9.76
C SER A 536 -7.99 13.48 9.83
N THR A 537 -7.20 13.50 10.91
CA THR A 537 -6.15 12.49 11.18
C THR A 537 -6.36 11.78 12.51
N ASP A 538 -7.53 11.95 13.13
CA ASP A 538 -7.84 11.52 14.49
C ASP A 538 -9.23 10.86 14.61
N PHE A 539 -9.62 10.09 13.57
CA PHE A 539 -10.89 9.37 13.52
C PHE A 539 -12.12 10.28 13.45
N GLY A 540 -12.00 11.41 12.76
CA GLY A 540 -13.08 12.37 12.56
C GLY A 540 -13.45 13.15 13.82
N VAL A 541 -12.55 13.21 14.81
CA VAL A 541 -12.78 13.98 16.05
C VAL A 541 -12.52 15.46 15.81
N THR A 542 -11.41 15.76 15.15
CA THR A 542 -11.08 17.10 14.67
C THR A 542 -10.92 17.14 13.17
N TRP A 543 -11.24 18.30 12.58
CA TRP A 543 -11.17 18.54 11.14
C TRP A 543 -10.41 19.83 10.88
N THR A 544 -9.55 19.80 9.86
CA THR A 544 -8.73 20.94 9.44
C THR A 544 -9.11 21.33 8.02
N LEU A 545 -9.40 22.61 7.82
CA LEU A 545 -9.57 23.20 6.50
C LEU A 545 -8.24 23.17 5.73
N LEU A 546 -8.27 22.65 4.50
CA LEU A 546 -7.12 22.74 3.59
C LEU A 546 -7.10 24.10 2.90
N ASN A 547 -6.38 25.04 3.49
CA ASN A 547 -6.26 26.41 3.00
C ASN A 547 -5.29 26.53 1.80
N ASP A 548 -5.70 26.00 0.67
CA ASP A 548 -5.01 26.05 -0.63
C ASP A 548 -5.95 26.63 -1.69
N ASP A 549 -5.58 27.76 -2.31
CA ASP A 549 -6.39 28.45 -3.33
C ASP A 549 -6.88 27.55 -4.49
N ARG A 550 -6.18 26.44 -4.73
CA ARG A 550 -6.55 25.45 -5.75
C ARG A 550 -7.74 24.59 -5.33
N LEU A 551 -7.95 24.45 -4.02
CA LEU A 551 -8.96 23.60 -3.40
C LEU A 551 -10.16 24.36 -2.83
N LEU A 552 -10.03 25.67 -2.63
CA LEU A 552 -11.09 26.52 -2.09
C LEU A 552 -12.17 26.85 -3.14
N ASP A 553 -13.40 27.02 -2.65
CA ASP A 553 -14.57 27.45 -3.43
C ASP A 553 -14.80 26.63 -4.72
N LYS A 554 -14.80 25.29 -4.62
CA LYS A 554 -15.02 24.39 -5.76
C LYS A 554 -16.33 23.61 -5.63
N GLU A 555 -16.88 23.26 -6.79
CA GLU A 555 -17.98 22.32 -6.91
C GLU A 555 -17.49 20.88 -6.73
N TRP A 556 -17.06 20.54 -5.52
CA TRP A 556 -16.67 19.18 -5.17
C TRP A 556 -17.86 18.22 -5.24
N ILE A 557 -17.62 16.98 -5.66
CA ILE A 557 -18.71 15.99 -5.80
C ILE A 557 -18.41 14.61 -5.23
N SER A 558 -17.15 14.16 -5.27
CA SER A 558 -16.80 12.84 -4.74
C SER A 558 -15.34 12.78 -4.25
N ALA A 559 -15.13 12.02 -3.18
CA ALA A 559 -13.84 11.70 -2.59
C ALA A 559 -13.70 10.19 -2.50
N SER A 560 -12.48 9.69 -2.69
CA SER A 560 -12.14 8.31 -2.38
C SER A 560 -10.76 8.23 -1.73
N SER A 561 -10.53 7.17 -0.96
CA SER A 561 -9.32 6.96 -0.17
C SER A 561 -8.89 5.50 -0.21
N SER A 562 -7.58 5.27 -0.23
CA SER A 562 -6.96 3.95 -0.02
C SER A 562 -7.13 3.45 1.42
N ALA A 563 -6.87 2.17 1.68
CA ALA A 563 -6.97 1.60 3.02
C ALA A 563 -6.04 2.29 4.03
N THR A 564 -4.86 2.74 3.60
CA THR A 564 -3.89 3.43 4.47
C THR A 564 -4.25 4.89 4.69
N GLY A 565 -5.12 5.46 3.86
CA GLY A 565 -5.38 6.89 3.80
C GLY A 565 -4.25 7.70 3.15
N GLN A 566 -3.13 7.07 2.78
CA GLN A 566 -2.00 7.74 2.15
C GLN A 566 -2.41 8.34 0.81
N TYR A 567 -3.07 7.53 -0.02
CA TYR A 567 -3.56 7.90 -1.32
C TYR A 567 -5.03 8.29 -1.25
N GLN A 568 -5.35 9.46 -1.77
CA GLN A 568 -6.72 9.95 -1.85
C GLN A 568 -6.89 10.77 -3.12
N THR A 569 -8.11 10.75 -3.65
CA THR A 569 -8.47 11.43 -4.88
C THR A 569 -9.81 12.09 -4.67
N ILE A 570 -9.90 13.35 -5.09
CA ILE A 570 -11.13 14.14 -5.07
C ILE A 570 -11.41 14.65 -6.46
N VAL A 571 -12.69 14.76 -6.79
CA VAL A 571 -13.12 15.22 -8.11
C VAL A 571 -14.09 16.38 -7.98
N GLN A 572 -13.88 17.37 -8.84
CA GLN A 572 -14.77 18.51 -9.01
C GLN A 572 -15.75 18.23 -10.15
N GLN A 573 -17.04 18.47 -9.91
CA GLN A 573 -18.06 18.41 -10.95
C GLN A 573 -17.78 19.45 -12.04
N GLY A 574 -17.75 19.02 -13.31
CA GLY A 574 -17.39 19.89 -14.44
C GLY A 574 -15.97 20.46 -14.39
N GLY A 575 -15.08 19.91 -13.57
CA GLY A 575 -13.77 20.47 -13.26
C GLY A 575 -12.63 19.47 -13.40
N LEU A 576 -11.76 19.47 -12.40
CA LEU A 576 -10.48 18.76 -12.40
C LEU A 576 -10.47 17.61 -11.38
N VAL A 577 -9.46 16.75 -11.51
CA VAL A 577 -9.14 15.70 -10.54
C VAL A 577 -7.94 16.16 -9.73
N TYR A 578 -7.97 15.93 -8.41
CA TYR A 578 -6.86 16.21 -7.51
C TYR A 578 -6.50 14.96 -6.73
N CYS A 579 -5.21 14.79 -6.48
CA CYS A 579 -4.66 13.62 -5.81
C CYS A 579 -3.73 14.04 -4.67
N THR A 580 -3.66 13.21 -3.63
CA THR A 580 -2.66 13.25 -2.56
C THR A 580 -2.07 11.85 -2.42
N PHE A 581 -0.80 11.79 -2.00
CA PHE A 581 -0.08 10.56 -1.65
C PHE A 581 0.60 10.70 -0.27
N ASP A 582 0.21 11.72 0.50
CA ASP A 582 0.81 12.08 1.78
C ASP A 582 -0.25 12.29 2.87
N TYR A 583 -1.32 11.48 2.83
CA TYR A 583 -2.39 11.47 3.83
C TYR A 583 -3.26 12.75 3.83
N GLY A 584 -3.37 13.43 2.70
CA GLY A 584 -4.16 14.64 2.56
C GLY A 584 -3.46 15.91 3.06
N ASN A 585 -2.15 15.86 3.31
CA ASN A 585 -1.37 17.03 3.72
C ASN A 585 -1.11 17.97 2.54
N THR A 586 -0.79 17.42 1.36
CA THR A 586 -0.63 18.18 0.13
C THR A 586 -1.42 17.55 -1.01
N TRP A 587 -1.96 18.42 -1.87
CA TRP A 587 -2.75 18.01 -3.02
C TRP A 587 -2.15 18.58 -4.30
N ALA A 588 -2.17 17.75 -5.33
CA ALA A 588 -1.76 18.10 -6.67
C ALA A 588 -2.95 17.95 -7.63
N GLN A 589 -3.14 18.94 -8.49
CA GLN A 589 -4.03 18.80 -9.64
C GLN A 589 -3.44 17.77 -10.61
N VAL A 590 -4.29 16.91 -11.15
CA VAL A 590 -3.91 16.01 -12.24
C VAL A 590 -3.83 16.78 -13.56
N ASP A 591 -2.63 16.79 -14.16
CA ASP A 591 -2.35 17.41 -15.45
C ASP A 591 -2.26 16.36 -16.58
N ASP A 592 -3.33 15.56 -16.73
CA ASP A 592 -3.49 14.64 -17.87
C ASP A 592 -4.52 15.21 -18.85
N THR A 593 -4.14 15.31 -20.12
CA THR A 593 -5.00 15.77 -21.21
C THR A 593 -6.29 14.95 -21.37
N ASN A 594 -6.29 13.67 -20.99
CA ASN A 594 -7.45 12.80 -21.03
C ASN A 594 -8.56 13.24 -20.07
N LEU A 595 -8.20 13.97 -19.01
CA LEU A 595 -9.09 14.39 -17.93
C LEU A 595 -9.52 15.85 -17.99
N GLN A 596 -9.06 16.63 -18.97
CA GLN A 596 -9.38 18.06 -19.05
C GLN A 596 -10.83 18.30 -19.53
N ASN A 597 -11.50 19.26 -18.90
CA ASN A 597 -12.86 19.71 -19.23
C ASN A 597 -13.90 18.56 -19.26
N LYS A 598 -13.94 17.77 -18.19
CA LYS A 598 -14.83 16.60 -18.04
C LYS A 598 -15.85 16.86 -16.94
N ASP A 599 -17.06 16.35 -17.15
CA ASP A 599 -18.11 16.40 -16.13
C ASP A 599 -18.03 15.16 -15.24
N PHE A 600 -17.00 15.11 -14.39
CA PHE A 600 -16.79 14.00 -13.46
C PHE A 600 -17.94 13.91 -12.44
N ARG A 601 -18.36 12.68 -12.17
CA ARG A 601 -19.47 12.38 -11.24
C ARG A 601 -19.04 11.63 -10.01
N ASP A 602 -18.07 10.73 -10.17
CA ASP A 602 -17.66 9.87 -9.08
C ASP A 602 -16.22 9.38 -9.27
N VAL A 603 -15.59 9.04 -8.15
CA VAL A 603 -14.22 8.53 -8.07
C VAL A 603 -14.14 7.34 -7.13
N SER A 604 -13.35 6.34 -7.49
CA SER A 604 -13.07 5.22 -6.59
C SER A 604 -11.61 4.76 -6.70
N ILE A 605 -10.98 4.57 -5.55
CA ILE A 605 -9.60 4.10 -5.39
C ILE A 605 -9.64 2.69 -4.78
N SER A 606 -8.78 1.81 -5.26
CA SER A 606 -8.62 0.48 -4.71
C SER A 606 -7.94 0.60 -3.35
N SER A 607 -8.28 -0.28 -2.41
CA SER A 607 -7.76 -0.15 -1.05
C SER A 607 -6.23 -0.27 -0.99
N ASP A 608 -5.60 -0.97 -1.93
CA ASP A 608 -4.14 -1.02 -2.07
C ASP A 608 -3.51 0.24 -2.69
N GLY A 609 -4.32 1.21 -3.13
CA GLY A 609 -3.90 2.44 -3.79
C GLY A 609 -3.45 2.27 -5.25
N ILE A 610 -3.35 1.03 -5.74
CA ILE A 610 -2.75 0.74 -7.05
C ILE A 610 -3.62 1.21 -8.20
N TYR A 611 -4.94 1.09 -8.08
CA TYR A 611 -5.90 1.47 -9.10
C TYR A 611 -6.77 2.62 -8.61
N GLN A 612 -7.07 3.52 -9.52
CA GLN A 612 -8.12 4.50 -9.30
C GLN A 612 -8.89 4.75 -10.59
N CYS A 613 -10.15 5.09 -10.45
CA CYS A 613 -11.07 5.31 -11.54
C CYS A 613 -11.92 6.55 -11.30
N VAL A 614 -12.24 7.26 -12.38
CA VAL A 614 -13.20 8.35 -12.40
C VAL A 614 -14.21 8.12 -13.51
N CYS A 615 -15.45 8.48 -13.27
CA CYS A 615 -16.50 8.39 -14.29
C CYS A 615 -17.08 9.76 -14.64
N GLU A 616 -17.43 9.92 -15.92
CA GLU A 616 -17.89 11.17 -16.52
C GLU A 616 -19.33 11.07 -17.02
N TYR A 617 -20.11 12.12 -16.81
CA TYR A 617 -21.44 12.27 -17.40
C TYR A 617 -21.37 12.62 -18.89
N ALA A 618 -22.27 12.05 -19.70
CA ALA A 618 -22.23 12.12 -21.17
C ALA A 618 -20.87 11.71 -21.79
N GLY A 619 -20.13 10.84 -21.11
CA GLY A 619 -18.72 10.62 -21.35
C GLY A 619 -18.25 9.20 -21.00
N LYS A 620 -17.04 9.11 -20.48
CA LYS A 620 -16.28 7.86 -20.35
C LYS A 620 -15.86 7.55 -18.92
N ILE A 621 -15.37 6.34 -18.71
CA ILE A 621 -14.65 5.93 -17.50
C ILE A 621 -13.15 5.98 -17.80
N TYR A 622 -12.40 6.62 -16.92
CA TYR A 622 -10.95 6.74 -16.99
C TYR A 622 -10.34 6.04 -15.79
N MET A 623 -9.18 5.41 -15.98
CA MET A 623 -8.42 4.79 -14.90
C MET A 623 -6.95 5.18 -14.94
N SER A 624 -6.37 5.28 -13.75
CA SER A 624 -4.94 5.39 -13.52
C SER A 624 -4.47 4.17 -12.73
N ASN A 625 -3.22 3.78 -12.92
CA ASN A 625 -2.57 2.76 -12.11
C ASN A 625 -1.16 3.20 -11.68
N LEU A 626 -0.77 2.75 -10.48
CA LEU A 626 0.51 3.07 -9.85
C LEU A 626 1.71 2.31 -10.39
N MET A 627 1.53 1.42 -11.35
CA MET A 627 2.61 0.55 -11.85
C MET A 627 3.61 1.28 -12.75
N ILE A 628 3.76 2.60 -12.60
CA ILE A 628 4.77 3.45 -13.22
C ILE A 628 5.23 4.47 -12.11
N ALA A 629 6.54 4.74 -11.97
CA ALA A 629 7.41 5.37 -10.89
C ALA A 629 7.01 6.51 -9.86
N PRO A 630 7.90 6.93 -8.85
CA PRO A 630 7.83 7.95 -7.72
C PRO A 630 8.70 9.22 -7.48
N PRO A 631 8.31 10.14 -6.54
CA PRO A 631 9.16 11.07 -5.79
C PRO A 631 9.21 10.72 -4.28
N THR A 632 9.91 11.51 -3.47
CA THR A 632 10.69 11.08 -2.30
C THR A 632 10.00 10.95 -0.93
N CYS A 633 10.24 9.82 -0.26
CA CYS A 633 9.93 9.45 1.14
C CYS A 633 10.89 10.11 2.18
N VAL A 634 10.39 10.48 3.38
CA VAL A 634 11.17 11.04 4.51
C VAL A 634 11.01 10.16 5.76
N CYS A 635 12.13 9.75 6.38
CA CYS A 635 12.11 8.98 7.64
C CYS A 635 11.61 9.86 8.80
N PRO A 636 10.62 9.40 9.61
CA PRO A 636 10.34 10.03 10.89
C PRO A 636 11.55 9.88 11.83
N ASN A 637 11.93 10.96 12.50
CA ASN A 637 13.02 11.00 13.49
C ASN A 637 12.72 10.20 14.76
#